data_AF-A0A061AK19-F1
#
_entry.id   AF-A0A061AK19-F1
#
_cell.length_a   1.000
_cell.length_b   1.000
_cell.length_c   1.000
_cell.angle_alpha   90.00
_cell.angle_beta   90.00
_cell.angle_gamma   90.00
#
_symmetry.space_group_name_H-M   'P 1'
#
loop_
_entity.id
_entity.type
_entity.pdbx_description
1 polymer ?
#
loop_
_entity_poly.entity_id
_entity_poly.type
_entity_poly.pdbx_seq_one_letter_code
_entity_poly.pdbx_strand_id
1 'polypeptide(L)'
;MNVLVYSGPGTTPDSVKHCLESLRRFLSPFYAVVGVDANTLKNEPWPSKTALVVIPGGADVPVCRELNGRGNQVIRDFVRKGGRLMGFCSGAYYSSAYCEFEVGDPLMEVSGTRELKLFPGISRGCAYKGFKYGDEAGSRLSELTVNKEFLGLDIDRSFHYYNGGGVFVDADTYDNVTVLAEYVDKVEVEAGNVQAAAVHCTLGSGAAILTGTHPEFLPELMAGQHSDDKNYAEIVKGLSEHNEERRLFLRACLQKLGLKVNDSEVVRPRLTPILLTSPVPGVVDHIVEGMINDIGLSGEENNLLKATNDTFRLHPIGKSLSFDTQLSKQEEFEDPDTAIKELYVCGDTIPDRKLTSYFDIKKYFRFLQENYGSLDTVRAGSVLFYGEVVTSTNTLADKNFAVLKNLPSGTVLAASVQVSGRGRSGNVWINPYGVCASSLILDLPVTYTHAPVVFIQYLTALAVVEAVKSMGAGYEDLPIKIKWPNDIYAMKEEYFGRQLDVNDTEPAYVKVSGILVNTNVMNGKYKCIVGTGINLFNKAPTTSINSTIASWNNIRAENGLEKLEPIAEEQMLAKYMYYMGEFFEKFKQFGFKALLPTYYKHWLHTGQVVRLQDHGLVRAKITGITDDFGLLVAEEVNMTSGKLTGKKYHLQPDGNSFDMFNGLISKKVN
;
A
#
# COMPACT_ATOMS: atom_id res chain seq x y z
N MET A 1 6.51 3.03 -6.22
CA MET A 1 6.66 1.77 -6.98
C MET A 1 6.28 0.61 -6.07
N ASN A 2 5.91 -0.51 -6.66
CA ASN A 2 5.44 -1.70 -5.94
C ASN A 2 6.53 -2.77 -5.85
N VAL A 3 6.51 -3.55 -4.78
CA VAL A 3 7.12 -4.87 -4.70
C VAL A 3 5.99 -5.88 -4.58
N LEU A 4 5.90 -6.77 -5.55
CA LEU A 4 4.81 -7.73 -5.67
C LEU A 4 5.26 -9.09 -5.16
N VAL A 5 4.61 -9.59 -4.12
CA VAL A 5 4.84 -10.92 -3.56
C VAL A 5 3.73 -11.83 -4.07
N TYR A 6 4.07 -12.88 -4.80
CA TYR A 6 3.08 -13.85 -5.25
C TYR A 6 2.48 -14.59 -4.04
N SER A 7 1.15 -14.61 -3.94
CA SER A 7 0.39 -15.21 -2.84
C SER A 7 -0.69 -16.17 -3.34
N GLY A 8 -0.50 -16.72 -4.54
CA GLY A 8 -1.43 -17.67 -5.16
C GLY A 8 -1.10 -19.14 -4.85
N PRO A 9 -1.77 -20.08 -5.53
CA PRO A 9 -1.47 -21.52 -5.40
C PRO A 9 0.02 -21.82 -5.57
N GLY A 10 0.57 -22.63 -4.67
CA GLY A 10 1.98 -23.02 -4.64
C GLY A 10 2.82 -22.31 -3.59
N THR A 11 2.32 -21.24 -2.98
CA THR A 11 2.95 -20.63 -1.80
C THR A 11 2.23 -21.01 -0.52
N THR A 12 2.93 -21.14 0.60
CA THR A 12 2.27 -21.31 1.91
C THR A 12 1.86 -19.95 2.48
N PRO A 13 0.73 -19.85 3.22
CA PRO A 13 0.34 -18.59 3.88
C PRO A 13 1.44 -18.02 4.78
N ASP A 14 2.17 -18.90 5.46
CA ASP A 14 3.25 -18.54 6.37
C ASP A 14 4.47 -17.95 5.63
N SER A 15 4.94 -18.60 4.55
CA SER A 15 6.01 -18.05 3.70
C SER A 15 5.63 -16.69 3.10
N VAL A 16 4.37 -16.51 2.69
CA VAL A 16 3.87 -15.22 2.20
C VAL A 16 3.89 -14.17 3.32
N LYS A 17 3.44 -14.51 4.53
CA LYS A 17 3.45 -13.60 5.69
C LYS A 17 4.86 -13.15 6.03
N HIS A 18 5.80 -14.08 6.17
CA HIS A 18 7.21 -13.78 6.42
C HIS A 18 7.82 -12.90 5.34
N CYS A 19 7.61 -13.24 4.06
CA CYS A 19 8.11 -12.47 2.94
C CYS A 19 7.55 -11.03 2.93
N LEU A 20 6.24 -10.86 3.16
CA LEU A 20 5.61 -9.54 3.20
C LEU A 20 6.18 -8.69 4.35
N GLU A 21 6.26 -9.24 5.56
CA GLU A 21 6.74 -8.49 6.74
C GLU A 21 8.24 -8.16 6.65
N SER A 22 9.06 -9.12 6.24
CA SER A 22 10.50 -8.93 6.07
C SER A 22 10.79 -7.85 5.03
N LEU A 23 10.15 -7.90 3.85
CA LEU A 23 10.34 -6.88 2.82
C LEU A 23 9.83 -5.49 3.25
N ARG A 24 8.72 -5.40 4.00
CA ARG A 24 8.21 -4.12 4.52
C ARG A 24 9.24 -3.43 5.42
N ARG A 25 9.95 -4.20 6.24
CA ARG A 25 10.98 -3.71 7.18
C ARG A 25 12.17 -3.07 6.48
N PHE A 26 12.53 -3.52 5.27
CA PHE A 26 13.62 -2.97 4.45
C PHE A 26 13.18 -1.90 3.46
N LEU A 27 11.97 -2.03 2.92
CA LEU A 27 11.55 -1.25 1.74
C LEU A 27 10.59 -0.11 2.06
N SER A 28 10.00 -0.08 3.25
CA SER A 28 9.21 1.07 3.72
C SER A 28 10.14 2.24 4.06
N PRO A 29 9.78 3.50 3.70
CA PRO A 29 8.55 3.94 3.03
C PRO A 29 8.67 4.05 1.49
N PHE A 30 9.73 3.53 0.88
CA PHE A 30 10.03 3.75 -0.55
C PHE A 30 9.17 2.91 -1.50
N TYR A 31 8.76 1.71 -1.07
CA TYR A 31 7.99 0.78 -1.89
C TYR A 31 6.77 0.21 -1.17
N ALA A 32 5.70 0.01 -1.93
CA ALA A 32 4.51 -0.68 -1.44
C ALA A 32 4.72 -2.18 -1.61
N VAL A 33 4.77 -2.93 -0.52
CA VAL A 33 4.92 -4.39 -0.55
C VAL A 33 3.55 -5.04 -0.46
N VAL A 34 3.15 -5.74 -1.53
CA VAL A 34 1.79 -6.21 -1.77
C VAL A 34 1.75 -7.67 -2.20
N GLY A 35 0.82 -8.43 -1.62
CA GLY A 35 0.48 -9.77 -2.10
C GLY A 35 -0.32 -9.69 -3.40
N VAL A 36 -0.01 -10.53 -4.38
CA VAL A 36 -0.74 -10.63 -5.67
C VAL A 36 -0.98 -12.07 -6.08
N ASP A 37 -2.07 -12.31 -6.79
CA ASP A 37 -2.39 -13.62 -7.35
C ASP A 37 -1.86 -13.79 -8.78
N ALA A 38 -2.09 -14.99 -9.33
CA ALA A 38 -1.67 -15.31 -10.70
C ALA A 38 -2.41 -14.46 -11.74
N ASN A 39 -3.68 -14.14 -11.51
CA ASN A 39 -4.48 -13.33 -12.43
C ASN A 39 -3.88 -11.93 -12.60
N THR A 40 -3.50 -11.30 -11.49
CA THR A 40 -2.80 -10.01 -11.48
C THR A 40 -1.54 -10.09 -12.32
N LEU A 41 -0.68 -11.09 -12.09
CA LEU A 41 0.59 -11.24 -12.81
C LEU A 41 0.40 -11.53 -14.31
N LYS A 42 -0.72 -12.15 -14.71
CA LYS A 42 -1.04 -12.46 -16.12
C LYS A 42 -1.66 -11.30 -16.87
N ASN A 43 -2.56 -10.55 -16.22
CA ASN A 43 -3.55 -9.74 -16.93
C ASN A 43 -3.48 -8.25 -16.63
N GLU A 44 -2.96 -7.84 -15.47
CA GLU A 44 -2.90 -6.43 -15.08
C GLU A 44 -1.64 -5.72 -15.64
N PRO A 45 -1.69 -4.40 -15.90
CA PRO A 45 -0.55 -3.61 -16.37
C PRO A 45 0.42 -3.25 -15.23
N TRP A 46 0.88 -4.24 -14.48
CA TRP A 46 1.79 -4.08 -13.35
C TRP A 46 3.26 -3.76 -13.69
N PRO A 47 3.86 -4.20 -14.83
CA PRO A 47 5.32 -4.10 -15.02
C PRO A 47 5.89 -2.68 -14.93
N SER A 48 5.16 -1.66 -15.40
CA SER A 48 5.63 -0.26 -15.39
C SER A 48 5.66 0.37 -14.00
N LYS A 49 5.03 -0.24 -13.00
CA LYS A 49 4.90 0.29 -11.64
C LYS A 49 5.60 -0.57 -10.60
N THR A 50 6.27 -1.65 -11.01
CA THR A 50 6.87 -2.65 -10.13
C THR A 50 8.39 -2.59 -10.17
N ALA A 51 9.00 -2.54 -8.99
CA ALA A 51 10.44 -2.59 -8.82
C ALA A 51 10.97 -4.04 -8.67
N LEU A 52 10.18 -4.91 -8.04
CA LEU A 52 10.57 -6.29 -7.73
C LEU A 52 9.34 -7.21 -7.72
N VAL A 53 9.48 -8.39 -8.31
CA VAL A 53 8.54 -9.51 -8.14
C VAL A 53 9.21 -10.55 -7.25
N VAL A 54 8.47 -11.11 -6.28
CA VAL A 54 8.98 -12.10 -5.34
C VAL A 54 8.10 -13.34 -5.38
N ILE A 55 8.72 -14.52 -5.50
CA ILE A 55 8.05 -15.82 -5.41
C ILE A 55 8.50 -16.50 -4.11
N PRO A 56 7.64 -16.52 -3.06
CA PRO A 56 7.94 -17.20 -1.80
C PRO A 56 8.03 -18.73 -1.91
N GLY A 57 8.41 -19.37 -0.81
CA GLY A 57 8.45 -20.83 -0.68
C GLY A 57 7.08 -21.51 -0.62
N GLY A 58 7.11 -22.85 -0.67
CA GLY A 58 5.94 -23.73 -0.78
C GLY A 58 6.20 -24.90 -1.76
N ALA A 59 5.37 -25.06 -2.77
CA ALA A 59 5.49 -26.06 -3.83
C ALA A 59 5.51 -25.40 -5.22
N ASP A 60 6.48 -25.76 -6.07
CA ASP A 60 6.73 -25.09 -7.34
C ASP A 60 5.75 -25.49 -8.46
N VAL A 61 5.29 -26.74 -8.49
CA VAL A 61 4.39 -27.27 -9.53
C VAL A 61 3.07 -26.48 -9.60
N PRO A 62 2.37 -26.17 -8.51
CA PRO A 62 1.18 -25.31 -8.57
C PRO A 62 1.48 -23.91 -9.12
N VAL A 63 2.64 -23.32 -8.81
CA VAL A 63 3.07 -22.03 -9.39
C VAL A 63 3.23 -22.16 -10.91
N CYS A 64 3.82 -23.26 -11.38
CA CYS A 64 3.93 -23.56 -12.80
C CYS A 64 2.56 -23.66 -13.47
N ARG A 65 1.60 -24.39 -12.86
CA ARG A 65 0.24 -24.53 -13.41
C ARG A 65 -0.45 -23.18 -13.58
N GLU A 66 -0.24 -22.27 -12.65
CA GLU A 66 -0.86 -20.95 -12.65
C GLU A 66 -0.20 -19.95 -13.62
N LEU A 67 1.12 -19.98 -13.76
CA LEU A 67 1.88 -18.95 -14.47
C LEU A 67 2.44 -19.39 -15.84
N ASN A 68 2.46 -20.68 -16.17
CA ASN A 68 2.93 -21.14 -17.48
C ASN A 68 2.18 -20.50 -18.65
N GLY A 69 2.90 -20.28 -19.75
CA GLY A 69 2.47 -19.49 -20.89
C GLY A 69 2.55 -17.98 -20.61
N ARG A 70 1.40 -17.32 -20.59
CA ARG A 70 1.32 -15.85 -20.54
C ARG A 70 2.01 -15.26 -19.30
N GLY A 71 1.83 -15.85 -18.12
CA GLY A 71 2.40 -15.32 -16.87
C GLY A 71 3.92 -15.28 -16.92
N ASN A 72 4.54 -16.40 -17.28
CA ASN A 72 5.99 -16.53 -17.46
C ASN A 72 6.52 -15.61 -18.56
N GLN A 73 5.79 -15.47 -19.67
CA GLN A 73 6.16 -14.53 -20.72
C GLN A 73 6.24 -13.09 -20.19
N VAL A 74 5.21 -12.63 -19.46
CA VAL A 74 5.16 -11.27 -18.89
C VAL A 74 6.26 -11.07 -17.86
N ILE A 75 6.46 -12.02 -16.93
CA ILE A 75 7.50 -11.93 -15.89
C ILE A 75 8.89 -11.92 -16.52
N ARG A 76 9.16 -12.82 -17.47
CA ARG A 76 10.46 -12.91 -18.14
C ARG A 76 10.76 -11.67 -18.96
N ASP A 77 9.77 -11.10 -19.66
CA ASP A 77 9.92 -9.85 -20.39
C ASP A 77 10.13 -8.66 -19.45
N PHE A 78 9.44 -8.63 -18.30
CA PHE A 78 9.66 -7.64 -17.25
C PHE A 78 11.12 -7.67 -16.78
N VAL A 79 11.64 -8.85 -16.39
CA VAL A 79 13.05 -9.00 -15.98
C VAL A 79 13.97 -8.56 -17.13
N ARG A 80 13.81 -9.12 -18.34
CA ARG A 80 14.66 -8.79 -19.51
C ARG A 80 14.78 -7.28 -19.77
N LYS A 81 13.71 -6.52 -19.53
CA LYS A 81 13.62 -5.06 -19.76
C LYS A 81 14.10 -4.21 -18.57
N GLY A 82 14.74 -4.80 -17.56
CA GLY A 82 15.24 -4.08 -16.39
C GLY A 82 14.47 -4.32 -15.10
N GLY A 83 13.44 -5.17 -15.12
CA GLY A 83 12.79 -5.66 -13.92
C GLY A 83 13.70 -6.55 -13.07
N ARG A 84 13.23 -6.85 -11.86
CA ARG A 84 13.96 -7.66 -10.87
C ARG A 84 13.07 -8.76 -10.31
N LEU A 85 13.65 -9.93 -10.04
CA LEU A 85 12.93 -11.03 -9.39
C LEU A 85 13.71 -11.58 -8.18
N MET A 86 12.99 -12.01 -7.15
CA MET A 86 13.56 -12.79 -6.05
C MET A 86 12.76 -14.09 -5.85
N GLY A 87 13.44 -15.21 -5.64
CA GLY A 87 12.81 -16.52 -5.44
C GLY A 87 13.37 -17.22 -4.21
N PHE A 88 12.48 -17.68 -3.33
CA PHE A 88 12.83 -18.39 -2.09
C PHE A 88 12.37 -19.86 -2.16
N CYS A 89 13.25 -20.81 -1.86
CA CYS A 89 12.95 -22.25 -1.85
C CYS A 89 12.22 -22.71 -3.13
N SER A 90 10.95 -23.12 -3.07
CA SER A 90 10.14 -23.48 -4.26
C SER A 90 10.09 -22.39 -5.34
N GLY A 91 10.14 -21.11 -4.95
CA GLY A 91 10.24 -19.98 -5.88
C GLY A 91 11.58 -19.96 -6.64
N ALA A 92 12.66 -20.43 -6.03
CA ALA A 92 13.95 -20.63 -6.69
C ALA A 92 13.94 -21.84 -7.63
N TYR A 93 13.33 -22.96 -7.23
CA TYR A 93 13.12 -24.12 -8.11
C TYR A 93 12.29 -23.74 -9.34
N TYR A 94 11.15 -23.06 -9.16
CA TYR A 94 10.30 -22.54 -10.24
C TYR A 94 11.05 -21.61 -11.21
N SER A 95 12.00 -20.83 -10.68
CA SER A 95 12.78 -19.87 -11.46
C SER A 95 13.99 -20.47 -12.19
N SER A 96 14.31 -21.75 -11.96
CA SER A 96 15.44 -22.44 -12.59
C SER A 96 15.05 -23.06 -13.94
N ALA A 97 16.00 -23.55 -14.73
CA ALA A 97 15.66 -24.17 -16.02
C ALA A 97 15.08 -25.57 -15.86
N TYR A 98 15.54 -26.26 -14.83
CA TYR A 98 15.12 -27.60 -14.46
C TYR A 98 15.09 -27.72 -12.93
N CYS A 99 14.12 -28.46 -12.41
CA CYS A 99 13.96 -28.78 -11.00
C CYS A 99 14.13 -30.28 -10.82
N GLU A 100 14.93 -30.68 -9.84
CA GLU A 100 15.07 -32.05 -9.35
C GLU A 100 14.86 -32.04 -7.85
N PHE A 101 13.71 -32.50 -7.38
CA PHE A 101 13.36 -32.51 -5.96
C PHE A 101 13.00 -33.93 -5.55
N GLU A 102 13.69 -34.47 -4.53
CA GLU A 102 13.48 -35.83 -3.98
C GLU A 102 13.42 -36.91 -5.09
N VAL A 103 14.34 -36.83 -6.06
CA VAL A 103 14.40 -37.77 -7.21
C VAL A 103 14.58 -39.20 -6.71
N GLY A 104 13.70 -40.10 -7.16
CA GLY A 104 13.64 -41.49 -6.73
C GLY A 104 12.67 -41.77 -5.58
N ASP A 105 12.07 -40.74 -4.97
CA ASP A 105 10.99 -40.90 -3.99
C ASP A 105 9.61 -40.92 -4.69
N PRO A 106 8.87 -42.04 -4.67
CA PRO A 106 7.61 -42.16 -5.41
C PRO A 106 6.49 -41.21 -4.96
N LEU A 107 6.59 -40.66 -3.75
CA LEU A 107 5.56 -39.79 -3.15
C LEU A 107 5.93 -38.31 -3.25
N MET A 108 7.22 -37.99 -3.32
CA MET A 108 7.71 -36.61 -3.25
C MET A 108 8.44 -36.15 -4.51
N GLU A 109 8.82 -37.04 -5.42
CA GLU A 109 9.60 -36.68 -6.60
C GLU A 109 8.90 -35.59 -7.44
N VAL A 110 9.63 -34.50 -7.64
CA VAL A 110 9.29 -33.46 -8.60
C VAL A 110 10.50 -33.22 -9.49
N SER A 111 10.44 -33.75 -10.71
CA SER A 111 11.49 -33.59 -11.72
C SER A 111 10.93 -33.02 -13.01
N GLY A 112 11.58 -32.00 -13.58
CA GLY A 112 11.23 -31.52 -14.92
C GLY A 112 11.67 -30.09 -15.23
N THR A 113 11.44 -29.70 -16.48
CA THR A 113 11.72 -28.35 -16.96
C THR A 113 10.78 -27.31 -16.33
N ARG A 114 11.26 -26.08 -16.18
CA ARG A 114 10.41 -24.92 -15.87
C ARG A 114 10.53 -23.89 -16.99
N GLU A 115 9.47 -23.13 -17.25
CA GLU A 115 9.42 -22.21 -18.41
C GLU A 115 10.08 -20.85 -18.10
N LEU A 116 10.13 -20.42 -16.84
CA LEU A 116 10.65 -19.09 -16.48
C LEU A 116 12.17 -18.95 -16.72
N LYS A 117 12.97 -19.98 -16.38
CA LYS A 117 14.40 -20.14 -16.74
C LYS A 117 15.27 -18.91 -16.49
N LEU A 118 15.25 -18.36 -15.29
CA LEU A 118 16.13 -17.25 -14.88
C LEU A 118 17.51 -17.76 -14.48
N PHE A 119 17.57 -18.84 -13.69
CA PHE A 119 18.78 -19.64 -13.56
C PHE A 119 18.83 -20.66 -14.72
N PRO A 120 19.92 -20.74 -15.48
CA PRO A 120 20.01 -21.59 -16.67
C PRO A 120 20.16 -23.09 -16.38
N GLY A 121 20.55 -23.46 -15.15
CA GLY A 121 20.86 -24.84 -14.77
C GLY A 121 19.76 -25.55 -13.99
N ILE A 122 20.18 -26.61 -13.30
CA ILE A 122 19.35 -27.45 -12.43
C ILE A 122 19.35 -26.88 -11.01
N SER A 123 18.17 -26.66 -10.44
CA SER A 123 18.02 -26.54 -8.99
C SER A 123 17.69 -27.91 -8.43
N ARG A 124 18.58 -28.47 -7.59
CA ARG A 124 18.50 -29.84 -7.09
C ARG A 124 18.31 -29.86 -5.58
N GLY A 125 17.37 -30.62 -5.08
CA GLY A 125 17.26 -30.85 -3.66
C GLY A 125 16.36 -32.04 -3.29
N CYS A 126 15.99 -32.18 -2.02
CA CYS A 126 16.40 -31.30 -0.93
C CYS A 126 17.93 -31.31 -0.72
N ALA A 127 18.54 -30.17 -0.40
CA ALA A 127 19.97 -30.08 -0.10
C ALA A 127 20.36 -30.99 1.07
N TYR A 128 19.43 -31.21 2.00
CA TYR A 128 19.50 -32.18 3.08
C TYR A 128 18.21 -33.02 3.12
N LYS A 129 18.34 -34.30 3.46
CA LYS A 129 17.25 -35.27 3.55
C LYS A 129 16.36 -35.05 4.77
N GLY A 130 15.18 -35.64 4.73
CA GLY A 130 14.23 -35.71 5.85
C GLY A 130 13.04 -34.76 5.75
N PHE A 131 12.95 -33.98 4.66
CA PHE A 131 11.83 -33.10 4.37
C PHE A 131 10.50 -33.86 4.28
N LYS A 132 9.42 -33.25 4.79
CA LYS A 132 8.05 -33.69 4.53
C LYS A 132 7.12 -32.49 4.37
N TYR A 133 6.13 -32.62 3.49
CA TYR A 133 5.17 -31.55 3.24
C TYR A 133 4.26 -31.29 4.43
N GLY A 134 4.19 -30.02 4.85
CA GLY A 134 3.24 -29.56 5.87
C GLY A 134 3.66 -29.86 7.31
N ASP A 135 4.90 -30.30 7.52
CA ASP A 135 5.51 -30.41 8.84
C ASP A 135 6.89 -29.73 8.87
N GLU A 136 7.55 -29.77 10.04
CA GLU A 136 8.89 -29.21 10.27
C GLU A 136 9.99 -30.29 10.18
N ALA A 137 9.68 -31.49 9.68
CA ALA A 137 10.66 -32.56 9.57
C ALA A 137 11.75 -32.18 8.55
N GLY A 138 13.01 -32.32 8.97
CA GLY A 138 14.16 -31.96 8.14
C GLY A 138 14.49 -30.47 8.12
N SER A 139 13.68 -29.61 8.77
CA SER A 139 14.01 -28.19 8.90
C SER A 139 15.23 -27.99 9.81
N ARG A 140 16.02 -26.95 9.53
CA ARG A 140 17.26 -26.65 10.27
C ARG A 140 17.66 -25.19 10.18
N LEU A 141 18.56 -24.79 11.07
CA LEU A 141 19.38 -23.59 10.93
C LEU A 141 20.52 -23.91 9.97
N SER A 142 20.54 -23.28 8.80
CA SER A 142 21.57 -23.49 7.80
C SER A 142 22.58 -22.35 7.83
N GLU A 143 23.84 -22.68 8.14
CA GLU A 143 24.96 -21.76 8.01
C GLU A 143 25.42 -21.71 6.55
N LEU A 144 25.63 -20.49 6.04
CA LEU A 144 26.12 -20.22 4.69
C LEU A 144 27.40 -19.37 4.74
N THR A 145 28.33 -19.61 3.81
CA THR A 145 29.35 -18.60 3.45
C THR A 145 28.72 -17.46 2.66
N VAL A 146 29.28 -16.26 2.72
CA VAL A 146 28.78 -15.08 1.99
C VAL A 146 29.85 -14.51 1.07
N ASN A 147 29.48 -14.25 -0.19
CA ASN A 147 30.32 -13.52 -1.15
C ASN A 147 30.30 -12.02 -0.83
N LYS A 148 31.12 -11.63 0.15
CA LYS A 148 31.25 -10.27 0.66
C LYS A 148 31.57 -9.23 -0.41
N GLU A 149 32.49 -9.55 -1.31
CA GLU A 149 32.94 -8.61 -2.33
C GLU A 149 31.81 -8.27 -3.30
N PHE A 150 31.06 -9.28 -3.74
CA PHE A 150 29.97 -9.05 -4.67
C PHE A 150 28.77 -8.34 -4.03
N LEU A 151 28.49 -8.63 -2.75
CA LEU A 151 27.38 -8.04 -2.00
C LEU A 151 27.74 -6.71 -1.32
N GLY A 152 29.02 -6.35 -1.24
CA GLY A 152 29.47 -5.17 -0.49
C GLY A 152 29.19 -5.28 1.01
N LEU A 153 29.36 -6.48 1.58
CA LEU A 153 29.07 -6.80 2.97
C LEU A 153 30.34 -7.09 3.77
N ASP A 154 30.31 -6.82 5.07
CA ASP A 154 31.40 -7.18 6.00
C ASP A 154 30.98 -8.32 6.96
N ILE A 155 30.35 -9.38 6.43
CA ILE A 155 29.99 -10.60 7.18
C ILE A 155 30.43 -11.85 6.42
N ASP A 156 31.10 -12.80 7.09
CA ASP A 156 31.60 -14.04 6.43
C ASP A 156 30.51 -15.10 6.30
N ARG A 157 29.56 -15.06 7.23
CA ARG A 157 28.54 -16.07 7.39
C ARG A 157 27.16 -15.43 7.48
N SER A 158 26.16 -16.20 7.10
CA SER A 158 24.75 -15.88 7.32
C SER A 158 24.01 -17.15 7.70
N PHE A 159 23.01 -17.03 8.57
CA PHE A 159 22.29 -18.16 9.16
C PHE A 159 20.81 -18.08 8.79
N HIS A 160 20.34 -19.02 7.99
CA HIS A 160 19.00 -18.98 7.42
C HIS A 160 18.15 -20.15 7.90
N TYR A 161 16.84 -19.94 7.95
CA TYR A 161 15.91 -21.05 8.07
C TYR A 161 15.99 -21.89 6.79
N TYR A 162 16.04 -23.20 6.93
CA TYR A 162 16.00 -24.13 5.81
C TYR A 162 14.86 -25.10 6.01
N ASN A 163 14.04 -25.27 4.96
CA ASN A 163 13.04 -26.32 4.88
C ASN A 163 12.79 -26.67 3.40
N GLY A 164 13.33 -27.81 2.93
CA GLY A 164 13.14 -28.32 1.56
C GLY A 164 13.90 -27.60 0.43
N GLY A 165 14.83 -26.70 0.79
CA GLY A 165 15.64 -25.93 -0.15
C GLY A 165 16.58 -26.75 -1.04
N GLY A 166 17.03 -26.19 -2.16
CA GLY A 166 17.93 -26.85 -3.10
C GLY A 166 19.28 -26.15 -3.28
N VAL A 167 20.18 -26.83 -3.99
CA VAL A 167 21.45 -26.30 -4.51
C VAL A 167 21.31 -25.91 -5.98
N PHE A 168 22.04 -24.88 -6.40
CA PHE A 168 22.14 -24.49 -7.81
C PHE A 168 23.34 -25.19 -8.45
N VAL A 169 23.07 -26.23 -9.25
CA VAL A 169 24.10 -27.14 -9.77
C VAL A 169 25.02 -26.44 -10.77
N ASP A 170 26.33 -26.58 -10.56
CA ASP A 170 27.39 -26.00 -11.40
C ASP A 170 27.24 -24.47 -11.61
N ALA A 171 26.71 -23.76 -10.60
CA ALA A 171 26.38 -22.35 -10.71
C ALA A 171 27.58 -21.45 -11.09
N ASP A 172 28.80 -21.85 -10.72
CA ASP A 172 30.06 -21.20 -11.04
C ASP A 172 30.47 -21.31 -12.53
N THR A 173 29.84 -22.22 -13.28
CA THR A 173 30.17 -22.47 -14.69
C THR A 173 29.41 -21.58 -15.69
N TYR A 174 28.43 -20.80 -15.21
CA TYR A 174 27.58 -19.97 -16.06
C TYR A 174 28.01 -18.49 -16.02
N ASP A 175 28.38 -17.92 -17.17
CA ASP A 175 28.84 -16.53 -17.29
C ASP A 175 27.85 -15.49 -16.75
N ASN A 176 26.54 -15.77 -16.83
CA ASN A 176 25.48 -14.86 -16.40
C ASN A 176 25.02 -15.09 -14.96
N VAL A 177 25.72 -15.95 -14.20
CA VAL A 177 25.41 -16.31 -12.82
C VAL A 177 26.58 -15.94 -11.91
N THR A 178 26.26 -15.46 -10.71
CA THR A 178 27.24 -15.23 -9.64
C THR A 178 26.76 -15.88 -8.36
N VAL A 179 27.59 -16.72 -7.74
CA VAL A 179 27.29 -17.34 -6.44
C VAL A 179 27.37 -16.28 -5.34
N LEU A 180 26.29 -16.14 -4.58
CA LEU A 180 26.16 -15.19 -3.48
C LEU A 180 26.48 -15.83 -2.14
N ALA A 181 26.13 -17.10 -1.97
CA ALA A 181 26.32 -17.85 -0.75
C ALA A 181 26.40 -19.35 -1.05
N GLU A 182 27.19 -20.08 -0.26
CA GLU A 182 27.31 -21.55 -0.34
C GLU A 182 26.99 -22.20 1.00
N TYR A 183 26.39 -23.39 0.94
CA TYR A 183 26.18 -24.23 2.12
C TYR A 183 27.52 -24.61 2.75
N VAL A 184 27.63 -24.41 4.07
CA VAL A 184 28.82 -24.79 4.84
C VAL A 184 28.85 -26.29 5.08
N ASP A 185 27.73 -26.83 5.53
CA ASP A 185 27.58 -28.27 5.69
C ASP A 185 27.53 -28.95 4.33
N LYS A 186 28.08 -30.16 4.28
CA LYS A 186 28.02 -30.99 3.08
C LYS A 186 26.57 -31.32 2.73
N VAL A 187 26.15 -30.95 1.52
CA VAL A 187 24.83 -31.26 1.00
C VAL A 187 24.75 -32.73 0.56
N GLU A 188 23.55 -33.31 0.61
CA GLU A 188 23.30 -34.74 0.35
C GLU A 188 22.89 -35.04 -1.10
N VAL A 189 23.02 -34.04 -1.98
CA VAL A 189 22.79 -34.12 -3.42
C VAL A 189 24.04 -33.67 -4.19
N GLU A 190 24.15 -34.06 -5.45
CA GLU A 190 25.27 -33.61 -6.29
C GLU A 190 25.13 -32.11 -6.63
N ALA A 191 26.03 -31.27 -6.10
CA ALA A 191 25.99 -29.82 -6.30
C ALA A 191 26.89 -29.31 -7.44
N GLY A 192 27.86 -30.11 -7.89
CA GLY A 192 28.89 -29.66 -8.82
C GLY A 192 30.14 -29.15 -8.09
N ASN A 193 30.81 -28.14 -8.66
CA ASN A 193 32.06 -27.58 -8.11
C ASN A 193 31.87 -26.81 -6.80
N VAL A 194 30.70 -26.20 -6.61
CA VAL A 194 30.35 -25.31 -5.49
C VAL A 194 29.01 -25.72 -4.90
N GLN A 195 28.81 -25.53 -3.59
CA GLN A 195 27.53 -25.86 -2.94
C GLN A 195 26.62 -24.63 -2.92
N ALA A 196 26.34 -24.05 -4.08
CA ALA A 196 25.65 -22.77 -4.20
C ALA A 196 24.24 -22.82 -3.58
N ALA A 197 24.06 -22.06 -2.50
CA ALA A 197 22.80 -21.91 -1.76
C ALA A 197 22.00 -20.69 -2.21
N ALA A 198 22.69 -19.66 -2.73
CA ALA A 198 22.08 -18.48 -3.31
C ALA A 198 22.87 -17.97 -4.52
N VAL A 199 22.15 -17.54 -5.56
CA VAL A 199 22.73 -17.08 -6.83
C VAL A 199 22.09 -15.78 -7.32
N HIS A 200 22.89 -14.94 -7.96
CA HIS A 200 22.45 -13.78 -8.72
C HIS A 200 22.55 -14.09 -10.22
N CYS A 201 21.43 -14.03 -10.94
CA CYS A 201 21.33 -14.33 -12.37
C CYS A 201 21.01 -13.05 -13.14
N THR A 202 21.69 -12.82 -14.27
CA THR A 202 21.40 -11.69 -15.17
C THR A 202 20.62 -12.13 -16.41
N LEU A 203 19.69 -11.28 -16.86
CA LEU A 203 18.90 -11.50 -18.08
C LEU A 203 18.55 -10.16 -18.73
N GLY A 204 19.13 -9.86 -19.89
CA GLY A 204 18.95 -8.55 -20.54
C GLY A 204 19.48 -7.42 -19.65
N SER A 205 18.68 -6.38 -19.42
CA SER A 205 18.97 -5.32 -18.44
C SER A 205 18.51 -5.70 -17.01
N GLY A 206 17.96 -6.90 -16.87
CA GLY A 206 17.35 -7.52 -15.69
C GLY A 206 18.30 -8.24 -14.76
N ALA A 207 17.81 -8.55 -13.56
CA ALA A 207 18.48 -9.49 -12.66
C ALA A 207 17.47 -10.26 -11.79
N ALA A 208 17.90 -11.42 -11.30
CA ALA A 208 17.18 -12.21 -10.32
C ALA A 208 18.12 -12.70 -9.21
N ILE A 209 17.64 -12.77 -7.97
CA ILE A 209 18.32 -13.46 -6.87
C ILE A 209 17.47 -14.65 -6.44
N LEU A 210 18.07 -15.84 -6.47
CA LEU A 210 17.40 -17.08 -6.08
C LEU A 210 18.14 -17.68 -4.90
N THR A 211 17.41 -18.18 -3.90
CA THR A 211 17.98 -18.84 -2.72
C THR A 211 17.22 -20.11 -2.41
N GLY A 212 17.96 -21.19 -2.13
CA GLY A 212 17.39 -22.44 -1.63
C GLY A 212 16.91 -22.32 -0.18
N THR A 213 17.51 -21.43 0.60
CA THR A 213 17.15 -21.15 2.00
C THR A 213 16.19 -19.97 2.16
N HIS A 214 15.73 -19.73 3.39
CA HIS A 214 14.76 -18.70 3.75
C HIS A 214 15.37 -17.56 4.60
N PRO A 215 16.09 -16.60 4.01
CA PRO A 215 16.54 -15.40 4.72
C PRO A 215 15.39 -14.45 5.10
N GLU A 216 14.21 -14.61 4.50
CA GLU A 216 13.01 -13.80 4.73
C GLU A 216 12.19 -14.18 5.96
N PHE A 217 12.40 -15.38 6.51
CA PHE A 217 11.70 -15.81 7.72
C PHE A 217 12.11 -14.92 8.90
N LEU A 218 11.23 -14.68 9.86
CA LEU A 218 11.43 -13.73 10.97
C LEU A 218 11.31 -14.51 12.29
N PRO A 219 12.30 -14.56 13.19
CA PRO A 219 12.28 -15.46 14.33
C PRO A 219 11.14 -15.13 15.28
N GLU A 220 10.76 -13.86 15.40
CA GLU A 220 9.64 -13.39 16.20
C GLU A 220 8.26 -13.83 15.67
N LEU A 221 8.14 -14.09 14.36
CA LEU A 221 6.91 -14.64 13.77
C LEU A 221 6.86 -16.18 13.87
N MET A 222 8.03 -16.82 13.96
CA MET A 222 8.17 -18.26 14.18
C MET A 222 7.97 -18.61 15.67
N ALA A 223 8.32 -17.70 16.58
CA ALA A 223 8.21 -17.90 18.01
C ALA A 223 6.77 -18.25 18.43
N GLY A 224 6.62 -19.30 19.24
CA GLY A 224 5.31 -19.78 19.72
C GLY A 224 4.58 -20.71 18.75
N GLN A 225 5.06 -20.86 17.51
CA GLN A 225 4.61 -21.93 16.62
C GLN A 225 5.30 -23.25 17.00
N HIS A 226 4.64 -24.38 16.75
CA HIS A 226 5.20 -25.72 16.98
C HIS A 226 5.90 -25.87 18.34
N SER A 227 5.32 -25.33 19.42
CA SER A 227 5.96 -25.23 20.75
C SER A 227 6.42 -26.55 21.34
N ASP A 228 5.83 -27.66 20.89
CA ASP A 228 6.16 -29.01 21.35
C ASP A 228 7.35 -29.63 20.59
N ASP A 229 7.82 -29.00 19.50
CA ASP A 229 8.98 -29.43 18.71
C ASP A 229 10.27 -28.75 19.20
N LYS A 230 11.13 -29.54 19.86
CA LYS A 230 12.41 -29.07 20.40
C LYS A 230 13.39 -28.61 19.31
N ASN A 231 13.42 -29.29 18.16
CA ASN A 231 14.30 -28.92 17.05
C ASN A 231 13.88 -27.57 16.48
N TYR A 232 12.57 -27.38 16.27
CA TYR A 232 12.04 -26.10 15.82
C TYR A 232 12.39 -24.95 16.79
N ALA A 233 12.20 -25.16 18.10
CA ALA A 233 12.56 -24.17 19.12
C ALA A 233 14.06 -23.80 19.10
N GLU A 234 14.96 -24.78 18.89
CA GLU A 234 16.40 -24.54 18.76
C GLU A 234 16.73 -23.74 17.49
N ILE A 235 16.06 -24.01 16.37
CA ILE A 235 16.22 -23.26 15.12
C ILE A 235 15.79 -21.80 15.32
N VAL A 236 14.62 -21.56 15.93
CA VAL A 236 14.11 -20.20 16.21
C VAL A 236 15.09 -19.43 17.09
N LYS A 237 15.64 -20.10 18.11
CA LYS A 237 16.65 -19.51 19.00
C LYS A 237 17.92 -19.13 18.22
N GLY A 238 18.48 -20.04 17.43
CA GLY A 238 19.68 -19.78 16.64
C GLY A 238 19.47 -18.68 15.59
N LEU A 239 18.30 -18.63 14.95
CA LEU A 239 17.96 -17.52 14.04
C LEU A 239 17.87 -16.18 14.77
N SER A 240 17.40 -16.17 16.03
CA SER A 240 17.35 -14.97 16.85
C SER A 240 18.75 -14.50 17.25
N GLU A 241 19.64 -15.43 17.61
CA GLU A 241 21.04 -15.14 17.97
C GLU A 241 21.84 -14.59 16.77
N HIS A 242 21.58 -15.08 15.55
CA HIS A 242 22.25 -14.68 14.31
C HIS A 242 21.39 -13.83 13.38
N ASN A 243 20.44 -13.08 13.97
CA ASN A 243 19.47 -12.32 13.19
C ASN A 243 20.12 -11.19 12.39
N GLU A 244 21.17 -10.56 12.92
CA GLU A 244 21.87 -9.44 12.26
C GLU A 244 22.53 -9.89 10.95
N GLU A 245 23.27 -10.99 10.96
CA GLU A 245 23.96 -11.51 9.78
C GLU A 245 22.95 -11.83 8.66
N ARG A 246 21.86 -12.52 9.02
CA ARG A 246 20.75 -12.81 8.11
C ARG A 246 20.11 -11.54 7.55
N ARG A 247 19.86 -10.55 8.41
CA ARG A 247 19.25 -9.27 8.03
C ARG A 247 20.16 -8.51 7.06
N LEU A 248 21.46 -8.47 7.33
CA LEU A 248 22.47 -7.84 6.48
C LEU A 248 22.57 -8.54 5.12
N PHE A 249 22.53 -9.88 5.09
CA PHE A 249 22.51 -10.66 3.85
C PHE A 249 21.32 -10.30 2.95
N LEU A 250 20.10 -10.33 3.50
CA LEU A 250 18.89 -10.00 2.73
C LEU A 250 18.88 -8.52 2.29
N ARG A 251 19.31 -7.61 3.16
CA ARG A 251 19.49 -6.18 2.84
C ARG A 251 20.41 -5.98 1.65
N ALA A 252 21.56 -6.62 1.63
CA ALA A 252 22.51 -6.50 0.53
C ALA A 252 21.97 -7.11 -0.76
N CYS A 253 21.23 -8.22 -0.69
CA CYS A 253 20.56 -8.79 -1.86
C CYS A 253 19.56 -7.80 -2.48
N LEU A 254 18.75 -7.12 -1.67
CA LEU A 254 17.82 -6.10 -2.13
C LEU A 254 18.55 -4.88 -2.74
N GLN A 255 19.62 -4.42 -2.10
CA GLN A 255 20.47 -3.34 -2.64
C GLN A 255 21.14 -3.75 -3.97
N LYS A 256 21.59 -5.00 -4.07
CA LYS A 256 22.22 -5.54 -5.29
C LYS A 256 21.25 -5.62 -6.46
N LEU A 257 19.97 -5.91 -6.20
CA LEU A 257 18.90 -5.81 -7.20
C LEU A 257 18.57 -4.35 -7.58
N GLY A 258 19.15 -3.36 -6.90
CA GLY A 258 18.97 -1.94 -7.18
C GLY A 258 17.78 -1.30 -6.47
N LEU A 259 17.23 -1.95 -5.43
CA LEU A 259 16.19 -1.34 -4.60
C LEU A 259 16.81 -0.31 -3.64
N LYS A 260 16.05 0.76 -3.39
CA LYS A 260 16.33 1.71 -2.32
C LYS A 260 15.90 1.12 -0.98
N VAL A 261 16.85 0.53 -0.27
CA VAL A 261 16.62 -0.01 1.07
C VAL A 261 16.79 1.08 2.12
N ASN A 262 16.03 1.04 3.21
CA ASN A 262 16.22 1.95 4.33
C ASN A 262 17.56 1.70 5.06
N ASP A 263 18.04 2.74 5.75
CA ASP A 263 19.30 2.69 6.50
C ASP A 263 19.16 1.95 7.83
N SER A 264 17.94 1.84 8.34
CA SER A 264 17.61 1.17 9.60
C SER A 264 16.31 0.38 9.42
N GLU A 265 16.24 -0.81 10.03
CA GLU A 265 15.04 -1.63 9.96
C GLU A 265 13.86 -0.86 10.56
N VAL A 266 12.83 -0.63 9.75
CA VAL A 266 11.60 -0.01 10.24
C VAL A 266 10.77 -1.14 10.81
N VAL A 267 10.88 -1.37 12.12
CA VAL A 267 9.92 -2.21 12.83
C VAL A 267 8.54 -1.58 12.63
N ARG A 268 7.58 -2.37 12.14
CA ARG A 268 6.20 -1.91 11.97
C ARG A 268 5.73 -1.34 13.32
N PRO A 269 5.27 -0.07 13.37
CA PRO A 269 4.85 0.50 14.63
C PRO A 269 3.60 -0.22 15.15
N ARG A 270 3.52 -0.41 16.47
CA ARG A 270 2.34 -0.99 17.11
C ARG A 270 1.14 -0.08 17.00
N LEU A 271 -0.03 -0.69 17.12
CA LEU A 271 -1.27 0.09 17.17
C LEU A 271 -1.28 0.92 18.44
N THR A 272 -1.65 2.19 18.31
CA THR A 272 -1.88 3.07 19.45
C THR A 272 -3.37 3.12 19.78
N PRO A 273 -3.75 3.50 21.00
CA PRO A 273 -5.14 3.76 21.32
C PRO A 273 -5.81 4.73 20.34
N ILE A 274 -7.09 4.48 20.09
CA ILE A 274 -7.99 5.34 19.31
C ILE A 274 -8.77 6.20 20.30
N LEU A 275 -8.72 7.51 20.13
CA LEU A 275 -9.46 8.49 20.92
C LEU A 275 -10.71 8.92 20.16
N LEU A 276 -11.88 8.82 20.79
CA LEU A 276 -13.15 9.31 20.27
C LEU A 276 -13.58 10.58 21.01
N THR A 277 -13.64 11.71 20.31
CA THR A 277 -13.96 13.02 20.88
C THR A 277 -14.72 13.91 19.90
N SER A 278 -15.48 14.88 20.42
CA SER A 278 -16.22 15.87 19.64
C SER A 278 -16.51 17.11 20.47
N PRO A 279 -16.35 18.35 19.95
CA PRO A 279 -16.81 19.55 20.65
C PRO A 279 -18.34 19.68 20.67
N VAL A 280 -19.08 18.88 19.89
CA VAL A 280 -20.55 18.83 19.91
C VAL A 280 -21.01 18.02 21.13
N PRO A 281 -21.75 18.62 22.10
CA PRO A 281 -22.14 17.92 23.33
C PRO A 281 -23.01 16.69 23.10
N GLY A 282 -22.76 15.62 23.85
CA GLY A 282 -23.58 14.40 23.89
C GLY A 282 -23.51 13.47 22.66
N VAL A 283 -22.90 13.89 21.55
CA VAL A 283 -22.86 13.07 20.33
C VAL A 283 -22.01 11.80 20.51
N VAL A 284 -20.92 11.88 21.26
CA VAL A 284 -20.02 10.74 21.51
C VAL A 284 -20.70 9.70 22.36
N ASP A 285 -21.40 10.11 23.42
CA ASP A 285 -22.16 9.20 24.28
C ASP A 285 -23.24 8.47 23.48
N HIS A 286 -23.97 9.19 22.63
CA HIS A 286 -24.98 8.60 21.74
C HIS A 286 -24.39 7.55 20.78
N ILE A 287 -23.21 7.83 20.20
CA ILE A 287 -22.51 6.88 19.33
C ILE A 287 -22.15 5.61 20.11
N VAL A 288 -21.59 5.76 21.32
CA VAL A 288 -21.14 4.63 22.14
C VAL A 288 -22.32 3.81 22.66
N GLU A 289 -23.38 4.44 23.13
CA GLU A 289 -24.63 3.76 23.52
C GLU A 289 -25.21 2.99 22.33
N GLY A 290 -25.24 3.58 21.14
CA GLY A 290 -25.69 2.92 19.92
C GLY A 290 -24.85 1.68 19.58
N MET A 291 -23.52 1.79 19.65
CA MET A 291 -22.61 0.65 19.45
C MET A 291 -22.83 -0.46 20.48
N ILE A 292 -22.98 -0.11 21.76
CA ILE A 292 -23.24 -1.09 22.84
C ILE A 292 -24.58 -1.79 22.61
N ASN A 293 -25.62 -1.06 22.23
CA ASN A 293 -26.95 -1.62 21.97
C ASN A 293 -26.97 -2.56 20.75
N ASP A 294 -26.24 -2.21 19.69
CA ASP A 294 -26.22 -2.99 18.45
C ASP A 294 -25.26 -4.19 18.49
N ILE A 295 -24.14 -4.10 19.24
CA ILE A 295 -23.08 -5.13 19.25
C ILE A 295 -23.11 -5.97 20.52
N GLY A 296 -23.45 -5.37 21.66
CA GLY A 296 -23.32 -5.97 22.98
C GLY A 296 -21.88 -5.91 23.52
N LEU A 297 -21.77 -5.98 24.85
CA LEU A 297 -20.49 -6.06 25.55
C LEU A 297 -20.16 -7.51 25.91
N SER A 298 -18.86 -7.82 25.95
CA SER A 298 -18.34 -9.15 26.26
C SER A 298 -17.00 -9.07 26.99
N GLY A 299 -16.43 -10.23 27.32
CA GLY A 299 -15.19 -10.34 28.09
C GLY A 299 -15.42 -10.28 29.60
N GLU A 300 -14.39 -10.63 30.38
CA GLU A 300 -14.48 -10.71 31.85
C GLU A 300 -14.85 -9.38 32.50
N GLU A 301 -14.31 -8.27 31.97
CA GLU A 301 -14.60 -6.91 32.45
C GLU A 301 -15.83 -6.28 31.78
N ASN A 302 -16.55 -7.02 30.92
CA ASN A 302 -17.69 -6.54 30.14
C ASN A 302 -17.41 -5.23 29.37
N ASN A 303 -16.23 -5.12 28.76
CA ASN A 303 -15.74 -3.93 28.06
C ASN A 303 -15.31 -4.20 26.61
N LEU A 304 -15.53 -5.40 26.08
CA LEU A 304 -15.17 -5.75 24.70
C LEU A 304 -16.38 -5.68 23.77
N LEU A 305 -16.30 -4.82 22.75
CA LEU A 305 -17.18 -4.81 21.59
C LEU A 305 -16.56 -5.69 20.49
N LYS A 306 -17.12 -6.87 20.25
CA LYS A 306 -16.68 -7.76 19.17
C LYS A 306 -17.44 -7.41 17.89
N ALA A 307 -16.89 -6.51 17.08
CA ALA A 307 -17.44 -6.18 15.78
C ALA A 307 -17.09 -7.26 14.74
N THR A 308 -17.53 -7.06 13.50
CA THR A 308 -17.40 -8.07 12.43
C THR A 308 -15.93 -8.36 12.06
N ASN A 309 -15.07 -7.33 12.05
CA ASN A 309 -13.67 -7.46 11.65
C ASN A 309 -12.71 -7.24 12.82
N ASP A 310 -13.03 -6.28 13.70
CA ASP A 310 -12.17 -5.88 14.80
C ASP A 310 -12.86 -6.11 16.16
N THR A 311 -12.06 -6.36 17.19
CA THR A 311 -12.53 -6.28 18.59
C THR A 311 -12.04 -4.98 19.20
N PHE A 312 -12.95 -4.18 19.74
CA PHE A 312 -12.64 -2.92 20.42
C PHE A 312 -12.79 -3.09 21.94
N ARG A 313 -11.81 -2.62 22.71
CA ARG A 313 -11.95 -2.50 24.17
C ARG A 313 -12.31 -1.06 24.51
N LEU A 314 -13.42 -0.87 25.22
CA LEU A 314 -13.89 0.44 25.62
C LEU A 314 -13.24 0.89 26.92
N HIS A 315 -12.74 2.13 26.91
CA HIS A 315 -12.24 2.83 28.10
C HIS A 315 -13.02 4.13 28.30
N PRO A 316 -13.90 4.21 29.32
CA PRO A 316 -14.56 5.47 29.68
C PRO A 316 -13.56 6.43 30.36
N ILE A 317 -13.66 7.73 30.08
CA ILE A 317 -12.89 8.74 30.81
C ILE A 317 -13.34 8.76 32.28
N GLY A 318 -12.38 8.48 33.19
CA GLY A 318 -12.59 8.47 34.64
C GLY A 318 -11.65 7.50 35.38
N LYS A 319 -11.17 6.45 34.71
CA LYS A 319 -10.02 5.68 35.18
C LYS A 319 -8.75 6.38 34.72
N SER A 320 -7.82 6.62 35.65
CA SER A 320 -6.49 7.19 35.40
C SER A 320 -5.92 6.67 34.08
N LEU A 321 -5.58 7.60 33.18
CA LEU A 321 -4.90 7.35 31.91
C LEU A 321 -3.53 6.72 32.20
N SER A 322 -3.49 5.43 32.47
CA SER A 322 -2.23 4.68 32.54
C SER A 322 -1.78 4.30 31.12
N PHE A 323 -1.68 5.31 30.24
CA PHE A 323 -1.07 5.19 28.91
C PHE A 323 0.35 4.60 29.01
N ASP A 324 1.04 4.87 30.12
CA ASP A 324 2.37 4.34 30.45
C ASP A 324 2.43 2.79 30.45
N THR A 325 1.34 2.10 30.79
CA THR A 325 1.30 0.63 30.86
C THR A 325 1.20 -0.06 29.50
N GLN A 326 0.76 0.65 28.45
CA GLN A 326 0.76 0.11 27.08
C GLN A 326 2.02 0.51 26.30
N LEU A 327 2.55 1.71 26.57
CA LEU A 327 3.87 2.12 26.09
C LEU A 327 5.00 1.25 26.66
N SER A 328 4.86 0.69 27.86
CA SER A 328 5.87 -0.18 28.49
C SER A 328 5.86 -1.63 27.96
N LYS A 329 4.85 -2.06 27.20
CA LYS A 329 4.77 -3.41 26.61
C LYS A 329 5.57 -3.55 25.31
N GLN A 330 6.47 -2.63 25.00
CA GLN A 330 7.20 -2.51 23.71
C GLN A 330 8.00 -3.76 23.27
N GLU A 331 8.11 -4.82 24.08
CA GLU A 331 8.92 -6.01 23.80
C GLU A 331 8.18 -7.18 23.10
N GLU A 332 6.84 -7.32 23.18
CA GLU A 332 6.09 -8.42 22.51
C GLU A 332 5.54 -8.12 21.08
N PHE A 333 5.85 -8.95 20.07
CA PHE A 333 5.27 -8.79 18.72
C PHE A 333 3.72 -8.75 18.73
N GLU A 334 3.12 -7.76 18.05
CA GLU A 334 1.67 -7.59 17.92
C GLU A 334 1.25 -7.72 16.45
N ASP A 335 0.37 -8.68 16.13
CA ASP A 335 -0.26 -8.79 14.81
C ASP A 335 -1.40 -7.75 14.69
N PRO A 336 -1.28 -6.71 13.85
CA PRO A 336 -2.28 -5.66 13.77
C PRO A 336 -3.65 -6.13 13.31
N ASP A 337 -3.75 -7.25 12.59
CA ASP A 337 -5.03 -7.73 12.07
C ASP A 337 -5.85 -8.46 13.14
N THR A 338 -5.19 -9.00 14.18
CA THR A 338 -5.86 -9.67 15.31
C THR A 338 -5.81 -8.90 16.62
N ALA A 339 -4.99 -7.86 16.71
CA ALA A 339 -4.84 -7.03 17.90
C ALA A 339 -6.17 -6.38 18.33
N ILE A 340 -6.43 -6.36 19.64
CA ILE A 340 -7.58 -5.66 20.21
C ILE A 340 -7.35 -4.15 20.04
N LYS A 341 -8.35 -3.44 19.52
CA LYS A 341 -8.29 -1.99 19.32
C LYS A 341 -8.73 -1.28 20.59
N GLU A 342 -7.83 -0.53 21.19
CA GLU A 342 -8.10 0.18 22.44
C GLU A 342 -8.83 1.50 22.12
N LEU A 343 -10.11 1.62 22.49
CA LEU A 343 -10.97 2.77 22.17
C LEU A 343 -11.30 3.58 23.44
N TYR A 344 -10.71 4.77 23.54
CA TYR A 344 -10.95 5.71 24.64
C TYR A 344 -12.06 6.67 24.27
N VAL A 345 -13.12 6.67 25.08
CA VAL A 345 -14.31 7.48 24.87
C VAL A 345 -14.15 8.78 25.65
N CYS A 346 -13.85 9.87 24.94
CA CYS A 346 -13.51 11.15 25.55
C CYS A 346 -14.69 12.11 25.72
N GLY A 347 -15.86 11.78 25.16
CA GLY A 347 -17.03 12.66 25.22
C GLY A 347 -16.76 14.00 24.53
N ASP A 348 -17.09 15.08 25.22
CA ASP A 348 -16.81 16.47 24.86
C ASP A 348 -15.44 16.97 25.32
N THR A 349 -14.69 16.15 26.05
CA THR A 349 -13.35 16.49 26.51
C THR A 349 -12.36 16.30 25.37
N ILE A 350 -11.61 17.36 25.07
CA ILE A 350 -10.50 17.32 24.10
C ILE A 350 -9.26 16.74 24.78
N PRO A 351 -8.70 15.62 24.27
CA PRO A 351 -7.50 15.00 24.84
C PRO A 351 -6.28 15.95 24.86
N ASP A 352 -5.41 15.79 25.86
CA ASP A 352 -4.13 16.50 25.92
C ASP A 352 -3.20 16.03 24.80
N ARG A 353 -2.45 16.96 24.20
CA ARG A 353 -1.48 16.69 23.12
C ARG A 353 -0.46 15.61 23.48
N LYS A 354 -0.15 15.38 24.76
CA LYS A 354 0.74 14.29 25.19
C LYS A 354 0.24 12.90 24.79
N LEU A 355 -1.08 12.74 24.62
CA LEU A 355 -1.70 11.49 24.17
C LEU A 355 -1.67 11.34 22.63
N THR A 356 -1.41 12.44 21.92
CA THR A 356 -1.43 12.53 20.46
C THR A 356 -0.25 13.38 19.98
N SER A 357 0.97 12.91 20.26
CA SER A 357 2.21 13.64 20.00
C SER A 357 2.37 14.09 18.54
N TYR A 358 1.83 13.32 17.60
CA TYR A 358 1.86 13.60 16.17
C TYR A 358 0.75 14.53 15.65
N PHE A 359 -0.33 14.75 16.41
CA PHE A 359 -1.48 15.54 15.96
C PHE A 359 -2.16 16.28 17.12
N ASP A 360 -2.25 17.60 17.04
CA ASP A 360 -2.90 18.41 18.08
C ASP A 360 -4.42 18.52 17.85
N ILE A 361 -5.20 17.68 18.52
CA ILE A 361 -6.67 17.66 18.39
C ILE A 361 -7.30 19.02 18.73
N LYS A 362 -6.77 19.72 19.74
CA LYS A 362 -7.28 21.04 20.13
C LYS A 362 -7.07 22.06 19.02
N LYS A 363 -5.89 22.04 18.40
CA LYS A 363 -5.56 22.89 17.25
C LYS A 363 -6.41 22.55 16.03
N TYR A 364 -6.68 21.28 15.78
CA TYR A 364 -7.60 20.83 14.73
C TYR A 364 -9.02 21.39 14.91
N PHE A 365 -9.64 21.20 16.08
CA PHE A 365 -10.99 21.72 16.31
C PHE A 365 -11.04 23.24 16.30
N ARG A 366 -9.98 23.92 16.76
CA ARG A 366 -9.86 25.38 16.62
C ARG A 366 -9.91 25.81 15.15
N PHE A 367 -9.08 25.20 14.28
CA PHE A 367 -9.12 25.51 12.85
C PHE A 367 -10.46 25.15 12.22
N LEU A 368 -11.07 24.03 12.62
CA LEU A 368 -12.38 23.62 12.10
C LEU A 368 -13.46 24.64 12.48
N GLN A 369 -13.44 25.13 13.73
CA GLN A 369 -14.33 26.18 14.21
C GLN A 369 -14.09 27.51 13.50
N GLU A 370 -12.83 27.90 13.25
CA GLU A 370 -12.50 29.12 12.50
C GLU A 370 -13.07 29.10 11.07
N ASN A 371 -13.12 27.93 10.41
CA ASN A 371 -13.70 27.80 9.08
C ASN A 371 -15.24 27.78 9.10
N TYR A 372 -15.87 27.06 10.05
CA TYR A 372 -17.33 26.96 10.14
C TYR A 372 -18.02 28.11 10.91
N GLY A 373 -17.28 28.89 11.69
CA GLY A 373 -17.80 29.86 12.64
C GLY A 373 -18.24 29.24 13.97
N SER A 374 -19.01 28.14 13.95
CA SER A 374 -19.41 27.40 15.16
C SER A 374 -19.48 25.88 14.95
N LEU A 375 -19.30 25.14 16.05
CA LEU A 375 -19.37 23.67 16.11
C LEU A 375 -20.44 23.20 17.11
N ASP A 376 -21.59 23.88 17.14
CA ASP A 376 -22.71 23.54 18.04
C ASP A 376 -23.54 22.36 17.52
N THR A 377 -23.38 22.03 16.25
CA THR A 377 -24.07 20.93 15.56
C THR A 377 -23.07 20.05 14.83
N VAL A 378 -23.48 18.81 14.54
CA VAL A 378 -22.64 17.87 13.79
C VAL A 378 -22.39 18.40 12.38
N ARG A 379 -21.11 18.50 12.01
CA ARG A 379 -20.61 18.92 10.71
C ARG A 379 -19.52 17.97 10.24
N ALA A 380 -19.11 18.08 8.97
CA ALA A 380 -17.96 17.32 8.49
C ALA A 380 -16.72 17.62 9.35
N GLY A 381 -16.15 16.57 9.92
CA GLY A 381 -14.97 16.65 10.78
C GLY A 381 -15.25 16.92 12.27
N SER A 382 -16.50 17.13 12.69
CA SER A 382 -16.78 17.52 14.08
C SER A 382 -16.77 16.34 15.06
N VAL A 383 -16.90 15.10 14.59
CA VAL A 383 -16.71 13.89 15.42
C VAL A 383 -15.43 13.22 14.97
N LEU A 384 -14.44 13.09 15.86
CA LEU A 384 -13.11 12.60 15.54
C LEU A 384 -12.83 11.29 16.26
N PHE A 385 -12.51 10.25 15.48
CA PHE A 385 -11.72 9.12 15.93
C PHE A 385 -10.28 9.37 15.51
N TYR A 386 -9.35 9.43 16.45
CA TYR A 386 -7.93 9.63 16.15
C TYR A 386 -7.06 8.59 16.85
N GLY A 387 -6.19 7.91 16.09
CA GLY A 387 -5.10 7.12 16.64
C GLY A 387 -3.79 7.47 15.92
N GLU A 388 -2.67 7.53 16.63
CA GLU A 388 -1.38 7.81 15.98
C GLU A 388 -1.01 6.72 14.97
N VAL A 389 -1.22 5.46 15.34
CA VAL A 389 -0.96 4.29 14.51
C VAL A 389 -2.19 3.39 14.54
N VAL A 390 -2.81 3.19 13.36
CA VAL A 390 -3.97 2.31 13.18
C VAL A 390 -3.73 1.32 12.05
N THR A 391 -4.59 0.30 11.90
CA THR A 391 -4.57 -0.59 10.72
C THR A 391 -4.92 0.18 9.46
N SER A 392 -6.17 0.61 9.32
CA SER A 392 -6.62 1.57 8.32
C SER A 392 -7.85 2.34 8.79
N THR A 393 -7.86 3.66 8.59
CA THR A 393 -9.01 4.53 8.90
C THR A 393 -10.26 4.11 8.12
N ASN A 394 -10.09 3.59 6.90
CA ASN A 394 -11.18 3.10 6.07
C ASN A 394 -11.68 1.74 6.57
N THR A 395 -10.78 0.77 6.81
CA THR A 395 -11.16 -0.57 7.28
C THR A 395 -11.88 -0.55 8.63
N LEU A 396 -11.44 0.31 9.56
CA LEU A 396 -12.08 0.50 10.87
C LEU A 396 -13.58 0.80 10.74
N ALA A 397 -14.02 1.42 9.64
CA ALA A 397 -15.42 1.67 9.32
C ALA A 397 -16.01 0.63 8.33
N ASP A 398 -15.36 0.39 7.19
CA ASP A 398 -15.86 -0.43 6.06
C ASP A 398 -16.13 -1.88 6.43
N LYS A 399 -15.31 -2.44 7.33
CA LYS A 399 -15.40 -3.85 7.73
C LYS A 399 -16.11 -4.06 9.07
N ASN A 400 -16.50 -3.00 9.77
CA ASN A 400 -17.23 -3.07 11.03
C ASN A 400 -18.64 -2.47 10.89
N PHE A 401 -19.53 -3.15 10.17
CA PHE A 401 -20.85 -2.63 9.79
C PHE A 401 -21.70 -2.13 10.96
N ALA A 402 -21.68 -2.83 12.10
CA ALA A 402 -22.43 -2.43 13.30
C ALA A 402 -21.85 -1.15 13.95
N VAL A 403 -20.52 -0.98 13.91
CA VAL A 403 -19.87 0.29 14.30
C VAL A 403 -20.28 1.39 13.32
N LEU A 404 -20.10 1.14 12.02
CA LEU A 404 -20.45 2.08 10.96
C LEU A 404 -21.90 2.58 11.07
N LYS A 405 -22.86 1.69 11.35
CA LYS A 405 -24.28 2.04 11.50
C LYS A 405 -24.51 3.19 12.50
N ASN A 406 -23.70 3.24 13.55
CA ASN A 406 -23.83 4.20 14.65
C ASN A 406 -23.03 5.50 14.44
N LEU A 407 -22.22 5.59 13.37
CA LEU A 407 -21.44 6.80 13.09
C LEU A 407 -22.29 7.82 12.32
N PRO A 408 -22.55 9.04 12.85
CA PRO A 408 -23.30 10.06 12.12
C PRO A 408 -22.52 10.60 10.91
N SER A 409 -23.24 11.10 9.91
CA SER A 409 -22.66 11.88 8.80
C SER A 409 -21.85 13.05 9.35
N GLY A 410 -20.60 13.16 8.93
CA GLY A 410 -19.63 14.13 9.42
C GLY A 410 -18.56 13.54 10.35
N THR A 411 -18.69 12.27 10.76
CA THR A 411 -17.65 11.57 11.54
C THR A 411 -16.40 11.36 10.70
N VAL A 412 -15.24 11.71 11.23
CA VAL A 412 -13.92 11.46 10.61
C VAL A 412 -13.10 10.49 11.46
N LEU A 413 -12.54 9.48 10.81
CA LEU A 413 -11.50 8.62 11.38
C LEU A 413 -10.15 9.06 10.81
N ALA A 414 -9.23 9.56 11.62
CA ALA A 414 -7.93 10.06 11.20
C ALA A 414 -6.78 9.31 11.88
N ALA A 415 -5.62 9.26 11.22
CA ALA A 415 -4.42 8.67 11.79
C ALA A 415 -3.13 9.25 11.21
N SER A 416 -2.09 9.29 12.04
CA SER A 416 -0.74 9.72 11.61
C SER A 416 -0.01 8.64 10.81
N VAL A 417 -0.27 7.36 11.09
CA VAL A 417 0.30 6.20 10.42
C VAL A 417 -0.78 5.14 10.21
N GLN A 418 -0.81 4.53 9.02
CA GLN A 418 -1.61 3.32 8.77
C GLN A 418 -0.67 2.17 8.42
N VAL A 419 -0.77 1.05 9.16
CA VAL A 419 0.05 -0.14 8.91
C VAL A 419 -0.54 -1.06 7.83
N SER A 420 -1.80 -0.85 7.47
CA SER A 420 -2.56 -1.63 6.46
C SER A 420 -3.41 -0.70 5.57
N GLY A 421 -2.86 0.44 5.16
CA GLY A 421 -3.55 1.44 4.35
C GLY A 421 -4.04 0.92 2.99
N ARG A 422 -5.27 1.27 2.60
CA ARG A 422 -5.94 0.76 1.39
C ARG A 422 -6.09 1.82 0.30
N GLY A 423 -5.98 1.38 -0.95
CA GLY A 423 -6.31 2.12 -2.16
C GLY A 423 -7.33 1.37 -3.04
N ARG A 424 -7.66 1.96 -4.19
CA ARG A 424 -8.62 1.37 -5.15
C ARG A 424 -8.09 0.08 -5.79
N SER A 425 -8.99 -0.82 -6.17
CA SER A 425 -8.67 -2.08 -6.87
C SER A 425 -7.63 -2.93 -6.12
N GLY A 426 -7.69 -2.95 -4.79
CA GLY A 426 -6.79 -3.75 -3.95
C GLY A 426 -5.37 -3.17 -3.75
N ASN A 427 -5.05 -2.02 -4.34
CA ASN A 427 -3.74 -1.39 -4.14
C ASN A 427 -3.53 -1.00 -2.67
N VAL A 428 -2.28 -1.04 -2.21
CA VAL A 428 -1.90 -0.54 -0.88
C VAL A 428 -1.57 0.95 -0.96
N TRP A 429 -2.07 1.71 0.01
CA TRP A 429 -1.67 3.10 0.22
C TRP A 429 -0.64 3.15 1.35
N ILE A 430 0.63 3.40 1.00
CA ILE A 430 1.70 3.55 2.01
C ILE A 430 1.45 4.83 2.78
N ASN A 431 1.32 4.72 4.10
CA ASN A 431 0.93 5.83 4.96
C ASN A 431 1.92 6.03 6.11
N PRO A 432 3.16 6.43 5.82
CA PRO A 432 4.11 6.80 6.87
C PRO A 432 3.69 8.12 7.52
N TYR A 433 4.32 8.44 8.64
CA TYR A 433 4.16 9.75 9.27
C TYR A 433 4.41 10.89 8.25
N GLY A 434 3.53 11.88 8.27
CA GLY A 434 3.50 12.99 7.30
C GLY A 434 2.56 12.81 6.12
N VAL A 435 1.84 11.70 6.05
CA VAL A 435 0.64 11.58 5.22
C VAL A 435 -0.59 11.88 6.09
N CYS A 436 -1.35 12.92 5.74
CA CYS A 436 -2.61 13.21 6.38
C CYS A 436 -3.66 12.20 5.89
N ALA A 437 -3.92 11.18 6.70
CA ALA A 437 -4.86 10.11 6.39
C ALA A 437 -6.16 10.23 7.16
N SER A 438 -7.27 10.19 6.44
CA SER A 438 -8.60 10.31 7.03
C SER A 438 -9.63 9.48 6.29
N SER A 439 -10.71 9.11 6.95
CA SER A 439 -11.92 8.53 6.37
C SER A 439 -13.14 9.27 6.90
N LEU A 440 -13.82 10.03 6.03
CA LEU A 440 -15.02 10.79 6.36
C LEU A 440 -16.27 9.97 6.06
N ILE A 441 -17.19 9.91 7.01
CA ILE A 441 -18.50 9.28 6.87
C ILE A 441 -19.50 10.30 6.35
N LEU A 442 -20.17 10.00 5.24
CA LEU A 442 -21.22 10.83 4.66
C LEU A 442 -22.47 10.01 4.38
N ASP A 443 -23.62 10.54 4.79
CA ASP A 443 -24.91 9.94 4.50
C ASP A 443 -25.60 10.67 3.35
N LEU A 444 -25.89 9.94 2.26
CA LEU A 444 -26.62 10.44 1.11
C LEU A 444 -27.91 9.61 0.91
N PRO A 445 -29.11 10.18 1.12
CA PRO A 445 -30.34 9.42 0.90
C PRO A 445 -30.45 8.86 -0.52
N VAL A 446 -30.89 7.60 -0.65
CA VAL A 446 -30.96 6.93 -1.97
C VAL A 446 -31.98 7.57 -2.91
N THR A 447 -32.86 8.43 -2.37
CA THR A 447 -33.85 9.20 -3.10
C THR A 447 -33.26 10.41 -3.85
N TYR A 448 -32.01 10.80 -3.58
CA TYR A 448 -31.32 11.88 -4.28
C TYR A 448 -30.81 11.45 -5.67
N THR A 449 -31.72 11.25 -6.62
CA THR A 449 -31.40 10.79 -7.98
C THR A 449 -30.61 11.82 -8.81
N HIS A 450 -30.74 13.12 -8.50
CA HIS A 450 -29.98 14.19 -9.14
C HIS A 450 -28.56 14.37 -8.56
N ALA A 451 -28.20 13.60 -7.54
CA ALA A 451 -26.90 13.66 -6.89
C ALA A 451 -26.26 12.24 -6.81
N PRO A 452 -25.83 11.65 -7.93
CA PRO A 452 -25.34 10.27 -7.92
C PRO A 452 -24.07 10.07 -7.10
N VAL A 453 -24.03 8.98 -6.31
CA VAL A 453 -22.95 8.69 -5.35
C VAL A 453 -21.55 8.64 -5.96
N VAL A 454 -21.44 8.37 -7.27
CA VAL A 454 -20.17 8.40 -8.01
C VAL A 454 -19.44 9.74 -7.87
N PHE A 455 -20.15 10.85 -7.67
CA PHE A 455 -19.56 12.18 -7.55
C PHE A 455 -18.88 12.43 -6.20
N ILE A 456 -19.10 11.61 -5.17
CA ILE A 456 -18.44 11.79 -3.86
C ILE A 456 -16.91 11.84 -4.00
N GLN A 457 -16.33 11.02 -4.88
CA GLN A 457 -14.88 11.04 -5.14
C GLN A 457 -14.41 12.35 -5.81
N TYR A 458 -15.26 12.97 -6.63
CA TYR A 458 -14.96 14.23 -7.33
C TYR A 458 -15.04 15.42 -6.37
N LEU A 459 -16.09 15.44 -5.53
CA LEU A 459 -16.25 16.42 -4.46
C LEU A 459 -15.04 16.39 -3.52
N THR A 460 -14.58 15.18 -3.19
CA THR A 460 -13.43 14.98 -2.32
C THR A 460 -12.15 15.52 -2.95
N ALA A 461 -11.89 15.20 -4.22
CA ALA A 461 -10.72 15.72 -4.94
C ALA A 461 -10.74 17.25 -5.03
N LEU A 462 -11.92 17.81 -5.30
CA LEU A 462 -12.14 19.26 -5.35
C LEU A 462 -11.92 19.91 -3.97
N ALA A 463 -12.47 19.33 -2.91
CA ALA A 463 -12.35 19.83 -1.54
C ALA A 463 -10.90 19.86 -1.06
N VAL A 464 -10.10 18.84 -1.36
CA VAL A 464 -8.68 18.83 -1.00
C VAL A 464 -7.91 19.91 -1.75
N VAL A 465 -8.14 20.07 -3.07
CA VAL A 465 -7.43 21.09 -3.85
C VAL A 465 -7.82 22.50 -3.41
N GLU A 466 -9.10 22.75 -3.15
CA GLU A 466 -9.59 24.04 -2.63
C GLU A 466 -9.06 24.31 -1.21
N ALA A 467 -8.98 23.29 -0.35
CA ALA A 467 -8.36 23.42 0.96
C ALA A 467 -6.91 23.89 0.87
N VAL A 468 -6.10 23.30 -0.03
CA VAL A 468 -4.72 23.75 -0.25
C VAL A 468 -4.66 25.16 -0.83
N LYS A 469 -5.44 25.43 -1.88
CA LYS A 469 -5.39 26.70 -2.63
C LYS A 469 -5.97 27.90 -1.89
N SER A 470 -6.65 27.67 -0.77
CA SER A 470 -7.26 28.71 0.05
C SER A 470 -6.51 28.99 1.36
N MET A 471 -5.33 28.38 1.59
CA MET A 471 -4.58 28.55 2.85
C MET A 471 -4.14 29.99 3.12
N GLY A 472 -3.97 30.79 2.06
CA GLY A 472 -3.62 32.20 2.11
C GLY A 472 -3.35 32.72 0.71
N ALA A 473 -2.99 34.01 0.60
CA ALA A 473 -2.63 34.60 -0.70
C ALA A 473 -1.41 33.91 -1.32
N GLY A 474 -1.46 33.65 -2.62
CA GLY A 474 -0.42 32.97 -3.39
C GLY A 474 -0.50 31.44 -3.41
N TYR A 475 -1.34 30.81 -2.58
CA TYR A 475 -1.57 29.36 -2.66
C TYR A 475 -2.41 28.96 -3.87
N GLU A 476 -3.23 29.88 -4.39
CA GLU A 476 -4.03 29.71 -5.61
C GLU A 476 -3.19 29.36 -6.84
N ASP A 477 -1.92 29.77 -6.86
CA ASP A 477 -0.96 29.56 -7.94
C ASP A 477 -0.19 28.23 -7.81
N LEU A 478 -0.29 27.53 -6.68
CA LEU A 478 0.40 26.26 -6.50
C LEU A 478 0.02 25.28 -7.63
N PRO A 479 0.99 24.58 -8.25
CA PRO A 479 0.77 23.73 -9.41
C PRO A 479 0.22 22.35 -9.00
N ILE A 480 -0.86 22.37 -8.23
CA ILE A 480 -1.60 21.20 -7.75
C ILE A 480 -2.91 21.11 -8.51
N LYS A 481 -3.19 19.92 -9.06
CA LYS A 481 -4.28 19.68 -10.01
C LYS A 481 -4.96 18.34 -9.77
N ILE A 482 -6.20 18.22 -10.24
CA ILE A 482 -7.01 17.00 -10.15
C ILE A 482 -6.76 16.15 -11.40
N LYS A 483 -6.32 14.90 -11.20
CA LYS A 483 -6.36 13.83 -12.20
C LYS A 483 -7.68 13.09 -12.04
N TRP A 484 -8.44 13.01 -13.13
CA TRP A 484 -9.69 12.27 -13.18
C TRP A 484 -9.47 10.77 -12.88
N PRO A 485 -10.38 10.14 -12.14
CA PRO A 485 -11.56 10.76 -11.54
C PRO A 485 -11.32 11.40 -10.16
N ASN A 486 -10.26 11.01 -9.45
CA ASN A 486 -10.22 11.20 -8.00
C ASN A 486 -8.81 11.26 -7.39
N ASP A 487 -7.77 11.54 -8.18
CA ASP A 487 -6.42 11.67 -7.67
C ASP A 487 -5.94 13.12 -7.76
N ILE A 488 -4.97 13.49 -6.92
CA ILE A 488 -4.42 14.84 -6.90
C ILE A 488 -2.93 14.75 -7.16
N TYR A 489 -2.45 15.61 -8.04
CA TYR A 489 -1.08 15.61 -8.53
C TYR A 489 -0.46 17.00 -8.34
N ALA A 490 0.82 17.01 -7.99
CA ALA A 490 1.67 18.20 -7.97
C ALA A 490 2.66 18.16 -9.14
N MET A 491 2.92 19.30 -9.75
CA MET A 491 3.97 19.42 -10.76
C MET A 491 5.34 19.19 -10.10
N LYS A 492 6.25 18.49 -10.79
CA LYS A 492 7.64 18.33 -10.38
C LYS A 492 8.39 19.65 -10.59
N GLU A 493 9.33 19.93 -9.69
CA GLU A 493 10.12 21.16 -9.69
C GLU A 493 10.80 21.47 -11.02
N GLU A 494 11.33 20.43 -11.69
CA GLU A 494 12.00 20.55 -12.99
C GLU A 494 11.11 21.10 -14.11
N TYR A 495 9.77 21.14 -13.94
CA TYR A 495 8.82 21.69 -14.91
C TYR A 495 8.21 23.03 -14.50
N PHE A 496 8.58 23.59 -13.35
CA PHE A 496 8.06 24.89 -12.93
C PHE A 496 8.39 25.97 -13.97
N GLY A 497 7.40 26.82 -14.28
CA GLY A 497 7.51 27.88 -15.29
C GLY A 497 7.61 27.39 -16.74
N ARG A 498 7.57 26.07 -17.00
CA ARG A 498 7.64 25.52 -18.37
C ARG A 498 6.25 25.40 -18.98
N GLN A 499 6.14 25.72 -20.26
CA GLN A 499 4.97 25.38 -21.06
C GLN A 499 5.06 23.91 -21.45
N LEU A 500 4.16 23.08 -20.93
CA LEU A 500 4.09 21.67 -21.25
C LEU A 500 3.35 21.45 -22.56
N ASP A 501 3.82 20.48 -23.37
CA ASP A 501 2.97 19.89 -24.39
C ASP A 501 1.79 19.20 -23.69
N VAL A 502 0.61 19.26 -24.30
CA VAL A 502 -0.59 18.59 -23.78
C VAL A 502 -0.38 17.08 -23.58
N ASN A 503 0.55 16.48 -24.30
CA ASN A 503 0.91 15.06 -24.21
C ASN A 503 2.03 14.76 -23.19
N ASP A 504 2.79 15.77 -22.75
CA ASP A 504 3.90 15.60 -21.79
C ASP A 504 3.46 15.87 -20.33
N THR A 505 2.15 15.77 -20.07
CA THR A 505 1.56 16.11 -18.77
C THR A 505 1.86 15.09 -17.67
N GLU A 506 2.03 13.80 -17.94
CA GLU A 506 2.37 12.84 -16.87
C GLU A 506 3.81 12.92 -16.34
N PRO A 507 4.87 12.99 -17.17
CA PRO A 507 6.23 13.12 -16.61
C PRO A 507 6.39 14.38 -15.77
N ALA A 508 5.58 15.42 -16.04
CA ALA A 508 5.61 16.66 -15.31
C ALA A 508 4.88 16.65 -13.96
N TYR A 509 4.00 15.67 -13.70
CA TYR A 509 3.16 15.64 -12.50
C TYR A 509 3.33 14.34 -11.72
N VAL A 510 3.23 14.41 -10.39
CA VAL A 510 3.34 13.25 -9.50
C VAL A 510 2.20 13.26 -8.49
N LYS A 511 1.68 12.07 -8.21
CA LYS A 511 0.57 11.88 -7.27
C LYS A 511 0.96 12.30 -5.85
N VAL A 512 0.15 13.16 -5.24
CA VAL A 512 0.25 13.64 -3.85
C VAL A 512 -0.98 13.31 -3.01
N SER A 513 -2.10 12.90 -3.62
CA SER A 513 -3.21 12.33 -2.85
C SER A 513 -4.00 11.32 -3.67
N GLY A 514 -4.54 10.32 -2.98
CA GLY A 514 -5.45 9.32 -3.52
C GLY A 514 -6.72 9.21 -2.67
N ILE A 515 -7.84 8.96 -3.36
CA ILE A 515 -9.16 8.86 -2.75
C ILE A 515 -9.74 7.45 -2.98
N LEU A 516 -10.39 6.90 -1.96
CA LEU A 516 -11.12 5.65 -1.98
C LEU A 516 -12.50 5.89 -1.37
N VAL A 517 -13.56 5.60 -2.13
CA VAL A 517 -14.94 5.68 -1.63
C VAL A 517 -15.52 4.29 -1.56
N ASN A 518 -15.86 3.84 -0.35
CA ASN A 518 -16.66 2.65 -0.13
C ASN A 518 -18.10 3.08 0.18
N THR A 519 -19.08 2.36 -0.33
CA THR A 519 -20.49 2.70 -0.14
C THR A 519 -21.26 1.49 0.38
N ASN A 520 -21.95 1.68 1.49
CA ASN A 520 -22.90 0.74 2.06
C ASN A 520 -24.31 1.29 1.95
N VAL A 521 -25.32 0.45 1.81
CA VAL A 521 -26.74 0.89 1.78
C VAL A 521 -27.41 0.45 3.08
N MET A 522 -27.82 1.43 3.89
CA MET A 522 -28.41 1.17 5.21
C MET A 522 -29.50 2.22 5.47
N ASN A 523 -30.67 1.79 5.97
CA ASN A 523 -31.78 2.68 6.36
C ASN A 523 -32.18 3.70 5.26
N GLY A 524 -32.24 3.28 4.00
CA GLY A 524 -32.60 4.17 2.87
C GLY A 524 -31.55 5.23 2.52
N LYS A 525 -30.30 5.05 2.97
CA LYS A 525 -29.18 5.96 2.68
C LYS A 525 -27.97 5.20 2.15
N TYR A 526 -27.25 5.82 1.23
CA TYR A 526 -25.86 5.49 0.94
C TYR A 526 -24.99 6.02 2.09
N LYS A 527 -24.38 5.11 2.82
CA LYS A 527 -23.38 5.40 3.85
C LYS A 527 -22.00 5.32 3.20
N CYS A 528 -21.48 6.49 2.83
CA CYS A 528 -20.23 6.63 2.10
C CYS A 528 -19.07 6.79 3.07
N ILE A 529 -18.03 5.98 2.89
CA ILE A 529 -16.78 6.04 3.64
C ILE A 529 -15.74 6.59 2.67
N VAL A 530 -15.38 7.86 2.87
CA VAL A 530 -14.50 8.62 1.98
C VAL A 530 -13.10 8.59 2.56
N GLY A 531 -12.33 7.57 2.22
CA GLY A 531 -10.92 7.45 2.56
C GLY A 531 -10.05 8.36 1.70
N THR A 532 -9.26 9.22 2.33
CA THR A 532 -8.37 10.19 1.68
C THR A 532 -6.99 10.10 2.31
N GLY A 533 -5.97 9.82 1.50
CA GLY A 533 -4.56 9.92 1.88
C GLY A 533 -3.91 11.11 1.19
N ILE A 534 -3.36 12.06 1.95
CA ILE A 534 -2.73 13.27 1.42
C ILE A 534 -1.27 13.31 1.85
N ASN A 535 -0.35 13.19 0.90
CA ASN A 535 1.08 13.37 1.17
C ASN A 535 1.34 14.83 1.53
N LEU A 536 1.44 15.13 2.82
CA LEU A 536 1.51 16.50 3.31
C LEU A 536 2.97 16.93 3.53
N PHE A 537 3.74 16.15 4.29
CA PHE A 537 5.15 16.42 4.57
C PHE A 537 6.03 15.16 4.65
N ASN A 538 5.49 13.98 4.28
CA ASN A 538 6.28 12.77 4.14
C ASN A 538 7.36 12.91 3.04
N LYS A 539 8.49 12.23 3.23
CA LYS A 539 9.64 12.27 2.30
C LYS A 539 9.56 11.22 1.18
N ALA A 540 8.72 10.20 1.34
CA ALA A 540 8.59 9.03 0.47
C ALA A 540 7.21 8.38 0.66
N PRO A 541 6.71 7.55 -0.28
CA PRO A 541 7.34 7.08 -1.52
C PRO A 541 7.40 8.11 -2.66
N THR A 542 6.59 9.17 -2.59
CA THR A 542 6.55 10.24 -3.61
C THR A 542 6.73 11.61 -2.94
N THR A 543 6.59 12.70 -3.71
CA THR A 543 6.60 14.06 -3.16
C THR A 543 5.37 14.33 -2.27
N SER A 544 5.42 15.44 -1.56
CA SER A 544 4.35 15.95 -0.71
C SER A 544 3.99 17.40 -1.05
N ILE A 545 2.87 17.86 -0.53
CA ILE A 545 2.40 19.24 -0.73
C ILE A 545 3.41 20.23 -0.14
N ASN A 546 3.92 20.00 1.07
CA ASN A 546 4.91 20.90 1.69
C ASN A 546 6.26 20.87 0.96
N SER A 547 6.67 19.73 0.39
CA SER A 547 7.84 19.69 -0.51
C SER A 547 7.58 20.52 -1.77
N THR A 548 6.37 20.44 -2.34
CA THR A 548 5.99 21.26 -3.50
C THR A 548 5.99 22.75 -3.16
N ILE A 549 5.48 23.14 -1.98
CA ILE A 549 5.53 24.51 -1.46
C ILE A 549 6.98 24.98 -1.32
N ALA A 550 7.85 24.15 -0.74
CA ALA A 550 9.27 24.47 -0.58
C ALA A 550 9.95 24.75 -1.93
N SER A 551 9.78 23.88 -2.92
CA SER A 551 10.31 24.10 -4.27
C SER A 551 9.65 25.30 -4.97
N TRP A 552 8.34 25.49 -4.81
CA TRP A 552 7.60 26.61 -5.41
C TRP A 552 8.06 27.96 -4.87
N ASN A 553 8.46 28.00 -3.59
CA ASN A 553 9.02 29.20 -2.97
C ASN A 553 10.33 29.67 -3.63
N ASN A 554 11.09 28.79 -4.28
CA ASN A 554 12.26 29.18 -5.06
C ASN A 554 11.84 30.08 -6.24
N ILE A 555 10.81 29.66 -6.99
CA ILE A 555 10.24 30.45 -8.10
C ILE A 555 9.59 31.73 -7.59
N ARG A 556 8.89 31.68 -6.45
CA ARG A 556 8.27 32.88 -5.87
C ARG A 556 9.30 33.93 -5.50
N ALA A 557 10.42 33.51 -4.90
CA ALA A 557 11.52 34.39 -4.55
C ALA A 557 12.14 35.06 -5.79
N GLU A 558 12.34 34.32 -6.88
CA GLU A 558 12.81 34.86 -8.17
C GLU A 558 11.88 35.93 -8.75
N ASN A 559 10.58 35.85 -8.46
CA ASN A 559 9.57 36.82 -8.90
C ASN A 559 9.25 37.90 -7.85
N GLY A 560 10.02 37.98 -6.75
CA GLY A 560 9.80 38.98 -5.69
C GLY A 560 8.50 38.79 -4.90
N LEU A 561 7.95 37.57 -4.88
CA LEU A 561 6.73 37.23 -4.15
C LEU A 561 7.02 36.69 -2.75
N GLU A 562 6.13 36.95 -1.79
CA GLU A 562 6.25 36.46 -0.42
C GLU A 562 6.28 34.92 -0.35
N LYS A 563 7.06 34.39 0.58
CA LYS A 563 7.17 32.95 0.81
C LYS A 563 5.85 32.39 1.35
N LEU A 564 5.43 31.25 0.83
CA LEU A 564 4.34 30.46 1.39
C LEU A 564 4.85 29.61 2.55
N GLU A 565 4.13 29.64 3.67
CA GLU A 565 4.41 28.79 4.82
C GLU A 565 4.07 27.31 4.55
N PRO A 566 4.71 26.34 5.22
CA PRO A 566 4.26 24.96 5.16
C PRO A 566 2.89 24.81 5.83
N ILE A 567 2.04 23.95 5.27
CA ILE A 567 0.71 23.68 5.81
C ILE A 567 0.83 22.70 6.98
N ALA A 568 0.27 23.05 8.14
CA ALA A 568 0.16 22.14 9.27
C ALA A 568 -0.93 21.08 9.06
N GLU A 569 -0.71 19.87 9.56
CA GLU A 569 -1.65 18.74 9.37
C GLU A 569 -3.04 19.03 9.92
N GLU A 570 -3.13 19.63 11.11
CA GLU A 570 -4.40 19.98 11.73
C GLU A 570 -5.18 20.99 10.87
N GLN A 571 -4.48 21.96 10.28
CA GLN A 571 -5.08 22.97 9.43
C GLN A 571 -5.53 22.36 8.10
N MET A 572 -4.72 21.48 7.52
CA MET A 572 -5.05 20.77 6.29
C MET A 572 -6.32 19.94 6.45
N LEU A 573 -6.38 19.11 7.49
CA LEU A 573 -7.54 18.26 7.75
C LEU A 573 -8.80 19.10 8.01
N ALA A 574 -8.71 20.12 8.86
CA ALA A 574 -9.84 20.99 9.18
C ALA A 574 -10.40 21.70 7.95
N LYS A 575 -9.52 22.25 7.10
CA LYS A 575 -9.92 22.97 5.91
C LYS A 575 -10.49 22.04 4.83
N TYR A 576 -9.92 20.85 4.69
CA TYR A 576 -10.50 19.80 3.84
C TYR A 576 -11.90 19.40 4.31
N MET A 577 -12.11 19.14 5.60
CA MET A 577 -13.43 18.79 6.14
C MET A 577 -14.45 19.91 5.89
N TYR A 578 -14.04 21.17 6.09
CA TYR A 578 -14.85 22.34 5.78
C TYR A 578 -15.35 22.34 4.33
N TYR A 579 -14.43 22.33 3.35
CA TYR A 579 -14.81 22.35 1.93
C TYR A 579 -15.62 21.12 1.53
N MET A 580 -15.31 19.95 2.10
CA MET A 580 -16.07 18.74 1.82
C MET A 580 -17.52 18.88 2.31
N GLY A 581 -17.74 19.43 3.50
CA GLY A 581 -19.09 19.73 4.00
C GLY A 581 -19.84 20.70 3.10
N GLU A 582 -19.23 21.85 2.75
CA GLU A 582 -19.85 22.87 1.90
C GLU A 582 -20.21 22.34 0.51
N PHE A 583 -19.28 21.61 -0.13
CA PHE A 583 -19.53 21.02 -1.44
C PHE A 583 -20.53 19.88 -1.39
N PHE A 584 -20.57 19.10 -0.30
CA PHE A 584 -21.56 18.05 -0.14
C PHE A 584 -22.98 18.61 0.02
N GLU A 585 -23.17 19.69 0.79
CA GLU A 585 -24.48 20.35 0.88
C GLU A 585 -24.91 20.94 -0.47
N LYS A 586 -24.01 21.65 -1.16
CA LYS A 586 -24.30 22.18 -2.50
C LYS A 586 -24.64 21.07 -3.50
N PHE A 587 -23.94 19.94 -3.42
CA PHE A 587 -24.18 18.77 -4.25
C PHE A 587 -25.54 18.13 -3.99
N LYS A 588 -25.94 17.94 -2.72
CA LYS A 588 -27.27 17.44 -2.38
C LYS A 588 -28.38 18.35 -2.92
N GLN A 589 -28.17 19.65 -2.92
CA GLN A 589 -29.18 20.61 -3.38
C GLN A 589 -29.26 20.75 -4.91
N PHE A 590 -28.11 20.78 -5.59
CA PHE A 590 -28.05 21.20 -7.01
C PHE A 590 -27.40 20.17 -7.95
N GLY A 591 -26.98 19.01 -7.44
CA GLY A 591 -26.18 18.04 -8.19
C GLY A 591 -24.77 18.55 -8.51
N PHE A 592 -24.00 17.76 -9.26
CA PHE A 592 -22.59 18.09 -9.53
C PHE A 592 -22.40 19.23 -10.55
N LYS A 593 -23.42 19.48 -11.38
CA LYS A 593 -23.39 20.54 -12.40
C LYS A 593 -22.99 21.91 -11.83
N ALA A 594 -23.45 22.23 -10.62
CA ALA A 594 -23.16 23.49 -9.93
C ALA A 594 -21.70 23.63 -9.43
N LEU A 595 -20.91 22.55 -9.52
CA LEU A 595 -19.51 22.48 -9.11
C LEU A 595 -18.54 22.27 -10.29
N LEU A 596 -19.05 21.95 -11.49
CA LEU A 596 -18.25 21.75 -12.70
C LEU A 596 -17.30 22.93 -13.03
N PRO A 597 -17.72 24.22 -12.95
CA PRO A 597 -16.82 25.33 -13.25
C PRO A 597 -15.59 25.34 -12.32
N THR A 598 -15.79 25.11 -11.03
CA THR A 598 -14.70 25.04 -10.04
C THR A 598 -13.84 23.79 -10.26
N TYR A 599 -14.45 22.64 -10.55
CA TYR A 599 -13.72 21.42 -10.88
C TYR A 599 -12.79 21.60 -12.09
N TYR A 600 -13.28 22.21 -13.18
CA TYR A 600 -12.49 22.45 -14.38
C TYR A 600 -11.39 23.51 -14.22
N LYS A 601 -11.48 24.40 -13.23
CA LYS A 601 -10.36 25.29 -12.85
C LYS A 601 -9.14 24.48 -12.36
N HIS A 602 -9.38 23.31 -11.79
CA HIS A 602 -8.37 22.52 -11.09
C HIS A 602 -7.98 21.22 -11.79
N TRP A 603 -8.72 20.72 -12.77
CA TRP A 603 -8.40 19.45 -13.42
C TRP A 603 -7.21 19.53 -14.41
N LEU A 604 -6.63 18.38 -14.74
CA LEU A 604 -5.45 18.26 -15.61
C LEU A 604 -5.75 18.08 -17.11
N HIS A 605 -6.95 17.63 -17.45
CA HIS A 605 -7.14 16.92 -18.73
C HIS A 605 -7.61 17.78 -19.90
N THR A 606 -7.65 19.11 -19.76
CA THR A 606 -8.12 19.98 -20.83
C THR A 606 -7.31 19.76 -22.11
N GLY A 607 -7.98 19.21 -23.12
CA GLY A 607 -7.42 19.06 -24.46
C GLY A 607 -6.33 18.00 -24.62
N GLN A 608 -6.12 17.16 -23.62
CA GLN A 608 -5.20 16.04 -23.70
C GLN A 608 -5.64 15.05 -24.79
N VAL A 609 -4.69 14.57 -25.60
CA VAL A 609 -4.95 13.58 -26.64
C VAL A 609 -4.58 12.19 -26.14
N VAL A 610 -5.49 11.25 -26.29
CA VAL A 610 -5.39 9.88 -25.78
C VAL A 610 -5.70 8.86 -26.88
N ARG A 611 -5.36 7.60 -26.63
CA ARG A 611 -5.68 6.42 -27.42
C ARG A 611 -6.60 5.52 -26.61
N LEU A 612 -7.68 5.06 -27.23
CA LEU A 612 -8.69 4.22 -26.57
C LEU A 612 -8.46 2.76 -26.95
N GLN A 613 -7.88 1.97 -26.04
CA GLN A 613 -7.48 0.58 -26.29
C GLN A 613 -8.66 -0.30 -26.73
N ASP A 614 -9.77 -0.24 -26.00
CA ASP A 614 -10.98 -1.03 -26.27
C ASP A 614 -11.76 -0.59 -27.51
N HIS A 615 -11.30 0.47 -28.15
CA HIS A 615 -11.88 1.02 -29.37
C HIS A 615 -10.88 0.97 -30.53
N GLY A 616 -9.96 0.00 -30.55
CA GLY A 616 -9.01 -0.18 -31.65
C GLY A 616 -7.93 0.91 -31.68
N LEU A 617 -7.51 1.42 -30.50
CA LEU A 617 -6.53 2.48 -30.34
C LEU A 617 -6.93 3.81 -31.02
N VAL A 618 -8.24 4.08 -31.13
CA VAL A 618 -8.75 5.36 -31.65
C VAL A 618 -8.11 6.53 -30.91
N ARG A 619 -7.61 7.50 -31.68
CA ARG A 619 -7.06 8.76 -31.16
C ARG A 619 -8.21 9.72 -30.85
N ALA A 620 -8.31 10.17 -29.61
CA ALA A 620 -9.38 11.05 -29.14
C ALA A 620 -8.83 12.17 -28.26
N LYS A 621 -9.53 13.30 -28.19
CA LYS A 621 -9.21 14.44 -27.34
C LYS A 621 -10.17 14.49 -26.18
N ILE A 622 -9.67 14.65 -24.96
CA ILE A 622 -10.52 14.82 -23.76
C ILE A 622 -11.17 16.20 -23.81
N THR A 623 -12.51 16.22 -23.68
CA THR A 623 -13.32 17.45 -23.76
C THR A 623 -14.06 17.79 -22.47
N GLY A 624 -14.18 16.85 -21.52
CA GLY A 624 -14.92 17.08 -20.28
C GLY A 624 -15.28 15.80 -19.56
N ILE A 625 -16.19 15.95 -18.59
CA ILE A 625 -16.95 14.88 -17.96
C ILE A 625 -18.45 15.17 -18.10
N THR A 626 -19.29 14.14 -18.05
CA THR A 626 -20.75 14.31 -18.01
C THR A 626 -21.20 14.82 -16.64
N ASP A 627 -22.30 15.58 -16.59
CA ASP A 627 -22.81 16.20 -15.36
C ASP A 627 -23.72 15.27 -14.53
N ASP A 628 -24.11 14.13 -15.10
CA ASP A 628 -24.98 13.11 -14.51
C ASP A 628 -24.20 11.98 -13.81
N PHE A 629 -23.11 11.50 -14.40
CA PHE A 629 -22.34 10.35 -13.89
C PHE A 629 -20.82 10.56 -13.89
N GLY A 630 -20.35 11.74 -14.30
CA GLY A 630 -18.92 12.06 -14.33
C GLY A 630 -18.14 11.25 -15.36
N LEU A 631 -18.80 10.72 -16.40
CA LEU A 631 -18.12 9.92 -17.44
C LEU A 631 -17.13 10.80 -18.17
N LEU A 632 -15.89 10.33 -18.35
CA LEU A 632 -14.90 11.08 -19.13
C LEU A 632 -15.32 11.09 -20.60
N VAL A 633 -15.43 12.28 -21.16
CA VAL A 633 -15.84 12.50 -22.55
C VAL A 633 -14.58 12.69 -23.40
N ALA A 634 -14.38 11.76 -24.34
CA ALA A 634 -13.30 11.82 -25.32
C ALA A 634 -13.90 11.90 -26.74
N GLU A 635 -13.49 12.90 -27.51
CA GLU A 635 -13.98 13.13 -28.87
C GLU A 635 -12.91 12.73 -29.90
N GLU A 636 -13.29 11.90 -30.88
CA GLU A 636 -12.37 11.36 -31.88
C GLU A 636 -11.71 12.45 -32.72
N VAL A 637 -10.41 12.27 -32.98
CA VAL A 637 -9.59 13.15 -33.79
C VAL A 637 -9.32 12.48 -35.13
N ASN A 638 -9.67 13.15 -36.23
CA ASN A 638 -9.31 12.69 -37.56
C ASN A 638 -7.79 12.69 -37.74
N MET A 639 -7.21 11.55 -38.11
CA MET A 639 -5.76 11.39 -38.22
C MET A 639 -5.12 12.27 -39.31
N THR A 640 -5.86 12.60 -40.37
CA THR A 640 -5.34 13.34 -41.52
C THR A 640 -5.48 14.84 -41.34
N SER A 641 -6.60 15.30 -40.78
CA SER A 641 -6.90 16.74 -40.64
C SER A 641 -6.62 17.30 -39.24
N GLY A 642 -6.42 16.45 -38.23
CA GLY A 642 -6.27 16.84 -36.84
C GLY A 642 -7.52 17.46 -36.20
N LYS A 643 -8.65 17.52 -36.94
CA LYS A 643 -9.92 18.07 -36.46
C LYS A 643 -10.76 17.02 -35.75
N LEU A 644 -11.62 17.48 -34.85
CA LEU A 644 -12.59 16.63 -34.17
C LEU A 644 -13.65 16.12 -35.16
N THR A 645 -14.06 14.86 -35.04
CA THR A 645 -15.05 14.24 -35.93
C THR A 645 -16.49 14.41 -35.45
N GLY A 646 -16.70 14.87 -34.21
CA GLY A 646 -18.00 14.89 -33.54
C GLY A 646 -18.38 13.58 -32.84
N LYS A 647 -17.65 12.49 -33.09
CA LYS A 647 -17.90 11.19 -32.44
C LYS A 647 -17.33 11.18 -31.02
N LYS A 648 -18.20 10.98 -30.03
CA LYS A 648 -17.84 10.98 -28.61
C LYS A 648 -17.85 9.58 -28.01
N TYR A 649 -16.92 9.36 -27.09
CA TYR A 649 -16.77 8.17 -26.26
C TYR A 649 -16.92 8.57 -24.80
N HIS A 650 -17.70 7.80 -24.05
CA HIS A 650 -17.93 8.01 -22.62
C HIS A 650 -17.26 6.90 -21.83
N LEU A 651 -16.34 7.25 -20.94
CA LEU A 651 -15.48 6.31 -20.23
C LEU A 651 -15.81 6.34 -18.72
N GLN A 652 -15.87 5.17 -18.11
CA GLN A 652 -16.35 4.96 -16.74
C GLN A 652 -15.25 5.28 -15.71
N PRO A 653 -15.53 6.05 -14.65
CA PRO A 653 -14.51 6.42 -13.64
C PRO A 653 -13.92 5.25 -12.87
N ASP A 654 -14.72 4.22 -12.62
CA ASP A 654 -14.27 3.01 -11.91
C ASP A 654 -13.95 1.85 -12.85
N GLY A 655 -14.49 1.87 -14.07
CA GLY A 655 -14.33 0.82 -15.07
C GLY A 655 -13.17 1.00 -16.04
N ASN A 656 -12.47 2.14 -16.01
CA ASN A 656 -11.33 2.42 -16.89
C ASN A 656 -10.05 2.76 -16.11
N SER A 657 -8.91 2.40 -16.71
CA SER A 657 -7.57 2.79 -16.30
C SER A 657 -7.04 3.84 -17.27
N PHE A 658 -6.42 4.91 -16.73
CA PHE A 658 -5.81 5.98 -17.51
C PHE A 658 -4.30 6.03 -17.25
N ASP A 659 -3.54 5.48 -18.20
CA ASP A 659 -2.08 5.58 -18.33
C ASP A 659 -1.76 6.84 -19.13
N MET A 660 -1.41 7.94 -18.47
CA MET A 660 -1.19 9.20 -19.17
C MET A 660 0.17 9.22 -19.89
N PHE A 661 1.12 8.36 -19.50
CA PHE A 661 2.48 8.24 -20.01
C PHE A 661 2.47 7.68 -21.42
N ASN A 662 1.63 6.65 -21.62
CA ASN A 662 1.36 6.11 -22.95
C ASN A 662 0.18 6.81 -23.64
N GLY A 663 -0.44 7.80 -22.97
CA GLY A 663 -1.69 8.43 -23.42
C GLY A 663 -2.78 7.41 -23.70
N LEU A 664 -2.88 6.34 -22.91
CA LEU A 664 -3.72 5.17 -23.17
C LEU A 664 -4.83 5.07 -22.12
N ILE A 665 -6.06 4.87 -22.59
CA ILE A 665 -7.19 4.51 -21.75
C ILE A 665 -7.68 3.12 -22.13
N SER A 666 -7.84 2.26 -21.13
CA SER A 666 -8.32 0.90 -21.27
C SER A 666 -9.37 0.58 -20.22
N LYS A 667 -10.25 -0.39 -20.49
CA LYS A 667 -11.17 -0.95 -19.49
C LYS A 667 -10.36 -1.80 -18.52
N LYS A 668 -10.73 -1.72 -17.24
CA LYS A 668 -10.25 -2.67 -16.24
C LYS A 668 -10.86 -4.03 -16.53
N VAL A 669 -10.03 -5.07 -16.50
CA VAL A 669 -10.52 -6.45 -16.54
C VAL A 669 -10.92 -6.77 -15.09
N ASN A 670 -12.21 -6.98 -14.86
CA ASN A 670 -12.72 -7.36 -13.53
C ASN A 670 -12.58 -8.85 -13.29
#